data_AF-A0A954ZB67-F1
#
_entry.id   AF-A0A954ZB67-F1
#
_cell.length_a   1.000
_cell.length_b   1.000
_cell.length_c   1.000
_cell.angle_alpha   90.00
_cell.angle_beta   90.00
_cell.angle_gamma   90.00
#
_symmetry.space_group_name_H-M   'P 1'
#
loop_
_entity.id
_entity.type
_entity.pdbx_description
1 polymer ?
#
loop_
_entity_poly.entity_id
_entity_poly.type
_entity_poly.pdbx_seq_one_letter_code
_entity_poly.pdbx_strand_id
1 'polypeptide(L)'
;GMFTAIAVLATVGVLFTILPVFLHRFPISDDLLRRQSGSHDGAALPRWARRICEFVIGRPQWNFAFWVLVMVAVGLGMLRIGTSVQLLKLLDEDAPLIHDYAWLESHLGNLVPMEVILTVPPERCRTADQEAESDGNQYRMTMLERLEMIREIQRREESLKEVSRVLSVATFTPQSTQSGIGAADTSTDYAKNKSLEEHRNRLLDGDYLRIEHSPVGGVDASGRELWRMSARVAALSEDEAGVDYGQFVDELKACVDPVLRTYDQRDEVIRQLHGQGKKLHGSRLVFLYRADSREANAGPDSDEGPSDATDVDRTPAQMLQALLSRSGVEVKNRGLIRYNLASYDDPQQGSPEADRHYREMAVKSLSQYDAVIVANQGGDPTVQELAKQGAAIIDVSQVPFAHEWSNVTAAQPLEQAGGARPIRAVYTGMVPLVYKTQRQLLVSLRESIAWATALIAVVMMFVLRSFMAGIVSMIPNVFPIFTVFGALGWLVIKVDIGIMMTASVALGVAVDDTIHYLTWFRRGIGEGLNRYDAAMQAYERCATAMLQTTLIGGLGLAVFATSTFTPTQQFGYLMITMLGAALIGDLLLLPAILVGPLGRFFQSGAPVVDRNETAFSSQSPEPRRSSPQPHLKGAPHAEPQAAAVESASGDLDSNARHESQATPAASVARVDAGPASADATPPAIEQTAPAPRAGSLSDVPAPGSDDGPRGGLPGVSGEERQALSEGPHAALHAKLRRLRRESAQDSLPS
;
A
#
# COMPACT_ATOMS: atom_id res chain seq x y z
N GLY A 1 0.18 -12.22 11.57
CA GLY A 1 -0.39 -11.54 12.74
C GLY A 1 -0.70 -12.54 13.83
N MET A 2 -1.94 -12.55 14.36
CA MET A 2 -2.34 -13.40 15.49
C MET A 2 -2.02 -14.90 15.29
N PHE A 3 -2.38 -15.49 14.14
CA PHE A 3 -2.06 -16.90 13.84
C PHE A 3 -0.54 -17.17 13.83
N THR A 4 0.26 -16.24 13.34
CA THR A 4 1.73 -16.33 13.37
C THR A 4 2.27 -16.32 14.80
N ALA A 5 1.73 -15.45 15.67
CA ALA A 5 2.12 -15.40 17.08
C ALA A 5 1.71 -16.68 17.82
N ILE A 6 0.51 -17.20 17.58
CA ILE A 6 0.06 -18.50 18.12
C ILE A 6 0.97 -19.64 17.65
N ALA A 7 1.32 -19.67 16.35
CA ALA A 7 2.24 -20.67 15.80
C ALA A 7 3.62 -20.59 16.46
N VAL A 8 4.21 -19.40 16.60
CA VAL A 8 5.51 -19.20 17.27
C VAL A 8 5.44 -19.64 18.74
N LEU A 9 4.40 -19.25 19.49
CA LEU A 9 4.21 -19.67 20.88
C LEU A 9 4.03 -21.20 21.00
N ALA A 10 3.31 -21.81 20.07
CA ALA A 10 3.18 -23.27 20.00
C ALA A 10 4.53 -23.94 19.68
N THR A 11 5.30 -23.42 18.72
CA THR A 11 6.65 -23.91 18.40
C THR A 11 7.61 -23.77 19.59
N VAL A 12 7.53 -22.67 20.35
CA VAL A 12 8.27 -22.50 21.61
C VAL A 12 7.84 -23.55 22.63
N GLY A 13 6.53 -23.75 22.85
CA GLY A 13 6.03 -24.80 23.74
C GLY A 13 6.49 -26.21 23.33
N VAL A 14 6.49 -26.51 22.04
CA VAL A 14 6.99 -27.77 21.46
C VAL A 14 8.51 -27.91 21.65
N LEU A 15 9.30 -26.86 21.40
CA LEU A 15 10.75 -26.88 21.62
C LEU A 15 11.09 -27.12 23.09
N PHE A 16 10.49 -26.36 24.01
CA PHE A 16 10.78 -26.46 25.45
C PHE A 16 10.28 -27.78 26.08
N THR A 17 9.36 -28.51 25.44
CA THR A 17 8.89 -29.82 25.91
C THR A 17 9.59 -31.00 25.22
N ILE A 18 9.72 -30.98 23.90
CA ILE A 18 10.29 -32.08 23.12
C ILE A 18 11.83 -32.06 23.16
N LEU A 19 12.49 -30.90 23.08
CA LEU A 19 13.95 -30.85 23.01
C LEU A 19 14.63 -31.45 24.25
N PRO A 20 14.20 -31.19 25.50
CA PRO A 20 14.78 -31.85 26.67
C PRO A 20 14.55 -33.36 26.68
N VAL A 21 13.36 -33.81 26.28
CA VAL A 21 13.05 -35.25 26.16
C VAL A 21 13.92 -35.92 25.09
N PHE A 22 14.13 -35.24 23.96
CA PHE A 22 14.96 -35.74 22.86
C PHE A 22 16.44 -35.82 23.26
N LEU A 23 16.98 -34.78 23.89
CA LEU A 23 18.36 -34.74 24.41
C LEU A 23 18.57 -35.77 25.53
N HIS A 24 17.57 -36.04 26.37
CA HIS A 24 17.64 -37.10 27.37
C HIS A 24 17.56 -38.51 26.74
N ARG A 25 16.75 -38.69 25.70
CA ARG A 25 16.56 -40.00 25.04
C ARG A 25 17.70 -40.37 24.07
N PHE A 26 18.31 -39.35 23.47
CA PHE A 26 19.44 -39.42 22.55
C PHE A 26 20.57 -38.52 23.09
N PRO A 27 21.22 -38.91 24.20
CA PRO A 27 22.29 -38.12 24.78
C PRO A 27 23.42 -37.92 23.76
N ILE A 28 23.83 -36.66 23.58
CA ILE A 28 24.98 -36.30 22.76
C ILE A 28 26.20 -36.98 23.38
N SER A 29 26.95 -37.74 22.58
CA SER A 29 28.06 -38.54 23.11
C SER A 29 29.15 -37.65 23.73
N ASP A 30 29.74 -38.11 24.83
CA ASP A 30 30.82 -37.39 25.53
C ASP A 30 32.00 -37.05 24.62
N ASP A 31 32.24 -37.85 23.57
CA ASP A 31 33.30 -37.58 22.59
C ASP A 31 32.94 -36.40 21.67
N LEU A 32 31.67 -36.24 21.27
CA LEU A 32 31.19 -35.04 20.57
C LEU A 32 31.23 -33.82 21.51
N LEU A 33 30.79 -33.98 22.76
CA LEU A 33 30.82 -32.91 23.76
C LEU A 33 32.25 -32.47 24.10
N ARG A 34 33.23 -33.38 24.16
CA ARG A 34 34.66 -33.05 24.35
C ARG A 34 35.27 -32.34 23.16
N ARG A 35 34.98 -32.80 21.94
CA ARG A 35 35.38 -32.13 20.69
C ARG A 35 34.79 -30.72 20.59
N GLN A 36 33.58 -30.49 21.09
CA GLN A 36 32.96 -29.16 21.16
C GLN A 36 33.36 -28.32 22.39
N SER A 37 33.69 -28.91 23.54
CA SER A 37 34.00 -28.14 24.75
C SER A 37 35.42 -27.55 24.75
N GLY A 38 36.36 -28.17 24.04
CA GLY A 38 37.69 -27.59 23.77
C GLY A 38 38.80 -28.08 24.70
N SER A 39 38.98 -29.39 24.82
CA SER A 39 40.35 -29.91 24.98
C SER A 39 41.15 -29.53 23.73
N HIS A 40 42.39 -29.06 23.91
CA HIS A 40 43.10 -28.16 22.99
C HIS A 40 43.44 -28.68 21.57
N ASP A 41 43.08 -29.91 21.21
CA ASP A 41 43.43 -30.58 19.96
C ASP A 41 42.18 -31.13 19.23
N GLY A 42 41.99 -30.76 17.95
CA GLY A 42 41.21 -31.59 17.02
C GLY A 42 40.14 -30.93 16.15
N ALA A 43 39.75 -29.68 16.38
CA ALA A 43 38.81 -28.95 15.52
C ALA A 43 39.42 -27.63 15.00
N ALA A 44 40.64 -27.71 14.46
CA ALA A 44 41.27 -26.57 13.81
C ALA A 44 40.38 -26.07 12.65
N LEU A 45 40.08 -24.77 12.63
CA LEU A 45 39.43 -24.12 11.49
C LEU A 45 40.10 -24.55 10.18
N PRO A 46 39.34 -24.71 9.09
CA PRO A 46 39.92 -24.76 7.76
C PRO A 46 40.91 -23.61 7.57
N ARG A 47 42.13 -23.89 7.08
CA ARG A 47 43.23 -22.90 7.02
C ARG A 47 42.83 -21.60 6.30
N TRP A 48 41.86 -21.66 5.38
CA TRP A 48 41.30 -20.48 4.71
C TRP A 48 40.47 -19.60 5.67
N ALA A 49 39.61 -20.18 6.51
CA ALA A 49 38.72 -19.46 7.41
C ALA A 49 39.51 -18.74 8.51
N ARG A 50 40.55 -19.40 9.04
CA ARG A 50 41.47 -18.78 10.01
C ARG A 50 42.25 -17.60 9.40
N ARG A 51 42.76 -17.72 8.17
CA ARG A 51 43.41 -16.61 7.46
C ARG A 51 42.48 -15.43 7.24
N ILE A 52 41.20 -15.67 6.94
CA ILE A 52 40.18 -14.61 6.82
C ILE A 52 40.03 -13.90 8.17
N CYS A 53 39.87 -14.64 9.27
CA CYS A 53 39.79 -14.07 10.61
C CYS A 53 41.04 -13.24 10.98
N GLU A 54 42.24 -13.80 10.78
CA GLU A 54 43.52 -13.12 11.02
C GLU A 54 43.66 -11.84 10.17
N PHE A 55 43.19 -11.85 8.91
CA PHE A 55 43.16 -10.67 8.04
C PHE A 55 42.17 -9.60 8.52
N VAL A 56 40.93 -10.00 8.86
CA VAL A 56 39.86 -9.12 9.35
C VAL A 56 40.27 -8.44 10.66
N ILE A 57 40.76 -9.23 11.61
CA ILE A 57 41.10 -8.76 12.96
C ILE A 57 42.47 -8.07 12.99
N GLY A 58 43.41 -8.43 12.10
CA GLY A 58 44.75 -7.84 12.06
C GLY A 58 44.80 -6.35 11.69
N ARG A 59 43.79 -5.82 11.00
CA ARG A 59 43.62 -4.37 10.71
C ARG A 59 42.16 -3.93 10.90
N PRO A 60 41.65 -3.94 12.15
CA PRO A 60 40.22 -3.91 12.41
C PRO A 60 39.59 -2.56 12.02
N GLN A 61 40.33 -1.45 12.19
CA GLN A 61 39.87 -0.11 11.79
C GLN A 61 39.69 0.02 10.27
N TRP A 62 40.63 -0.52 9.47
CA TRP A 62 40.58 -0.47 8.02
C TRP A 62 39.49 -1.39 7.46
N ASN A 63 39.38 -2.61 7.99
CA ASN A 63 38.34 -3.56 7.57
C ASN A 63 36.94 -3.05 7.93
N PHE A 64 36.74 -2.50 9.14
CA PHE A 64 35.48 -1.84 9.52
C PHE A 64 35.14 -0.68 8.58
N ALA A 65 36.09 0.23 8.34
CA ALA A 65 35.87 1.37 7.44
C ALA A 65 35.57 0.93 6.00
N PHE A 66 36.25 -0.10 5.49
CA PHE A 66 36.00 -0.67 4.17
C PHE A 66 34.57 -1.25 4.06
N TRP A 67 34.17 -2.12 4.98
CA TRP A 67 32.84 -2.76 4.92
C TRP A 67 31.70 -1.77 5.17
N VAL A 68 31.89 -0.75 6.02
CA VAL A 68 30.93 0.35 6.17
C VAL A 68 30.87 1.21 4.90
N LEU A 69 32.01 1.50 4.25
CA LEU A 69 32.04 2.23 2.97
C LEU A 69 31.31 1.45 1.86
N VAL A 70 31.53 0.13 1.77
CA VAL A 70 30.80 -0.75 0.85
C VAL A 70 29.29 -0.72 1.14
N MET A 71 28.90 -0.87 2.41
CA MET A 71 27.50 -0.81 2.83
C MET A 71 26.84 0.52 2.47
N VAL A 72 27.52 1.66 2.67
CA VAL A 72 27.01 2.99 2.31
C VAL A 72 26.97 3.18 0.80
N ALA A 73 28.02 2.82 0.07
CA ALA A 73 28.08 3.00 -1.39
C ALA A 73 27.03 2.16 -2.12
N VAL A 74 26.85 0.90 -1.71
CA VAL A 74 25.78 0.04 -2.25
C VAL A 74 24.42 0.52 -1.74
N GLY A 75 24.29 0.83 -0.44
CA GLY A 75 23.06 1.30 0.19
C GLY A 75 22.49 2.60 -0.37
N LEU A 76 23.33 3.49 -0.94
CA LEU A 76 22.86 4.67 -1.69
C LEU A 76 21.94 4.31 -2.88
N GLY A 77 22.08 3.09 -3.43
CA GLY A 77 21.18 2.57 -4.45
C GLY A 77 19.74 2.41 -3.95
N MET A 78 19.51 2.27 -2.64
CA MET A 78 18.15 2.17 -2.08
C MET A 78 17.30 3.43 -2.37
N LEU A 79 17.94 4.58 -2.59
CA LEU A 79 17.27 5.83 -2.99
C LEU A 79 16.68 5.78 -4.41
N ARG A 80 17.01 4.75 -5.19
CA ARG A 80 16.54 4.50 -6.57
C ARG A 80 15.57 3.31 -6.67
N ILE A 81 15.12 2.75 -5.55
CA ILE A 81 14.15 1.64 -5.56
C ILE A 81 12.80 2.15 -6.08
N GLY A 82 12.43 1.71 -7.28
CA GLY A 82 11.05 1.70 -7.75
C GLY A 82 10.35 0.41 -7.36
N THR A 83 9.01 0.43 -7.29
CA THR A 83 8.19 -0.78 -7.12
C THR A 83 7.43 -1.14 -8.39
N SER A 84 6.96 -2.39 -8.48
CA SER A 84 6.03 -2.85 -9.51
C SER A 84 4.88 -3.63 -8.87
N VAL A 85 3.65 -3.33 -9.29
CA VAL A 85 2.44 -4.13 -9.00
C VAL A 85 1.71 -4.47 -10.31
N GLN A 86 2.41 -4.42 -11.45
CA GLN A 86 1.84 -4.80 -12.74
C GLN A 86 1.61 -6.32 -12.75
N LEU A 87 0.36 -6.76 -12.58
CA LEU A 87 -0.02 -8.16 -12.38
C LEU A 87 0.52 -9.10 -13.48
N LEU A 88 0.55 -8.62 -14.73
CA LEU A 88 1.10 -9.37 -15.87
C LEU A 88 2.61 -9.61 -15.75
N LYS A 89 3.38 -8.72 -15.11
CA LYS A 89 4.83 -8.89 -14.84
C LYS A 89 5.11 -9.82 -13.63
N LEU A 90 4.08 -10.35 -12.98
CA LEU A 90 4.22 -11.43 -11.97
C LEU A 90 4.18 -12.84 -12.61
N LEU A 91 3.86 -12.90 -13.90
CA LEU A 91 3.92 -14.10 -14.72
C LEU A 91 5.25 -14.13 -15.49
N ASP A 92 5.53 -15.28 -16.11
CA ASP A 92 6.62 -15.46 -17.06
C ASP A 92 6.41 -14.56 -18.31
N GLU A 93 7.49 -14.08 -18.93
CA GLU A 93 7.40 -13.18 -20.10
C GLU A 93 6.79 -13.90 -21.32
N ASP A 94 7.04 -15.20 -21.46
CA ASP A 94 6.47 -16.08 -22.49
C ASP A 94 5.08 -16.63 -22.12
N ALA A 95 4.42 -16.11 -21.06
CA ALA A 95 3.13 -16.61 -20.63
C ALA A 95 2.05 -16.36 -21.72
N PRO A 96 1.29 -17.39 -22.16
CA PRO A 96 0.26 -17.24 -23.20
C PRO A 96 -0.75 -16.13 -22.93
N LEU A 97 -1.05 -15.88 -21.65
CA LEU A 97 -1.95 -14.82 -21.22
C LEU A 97 -1.47 -13.41 -21.65
N ILE A 98 -0.16 -13.15 -21.66
CA ILE A 98 0.38 -11.85 -22.07
C ILE A 98 0.16 -11.64 -23.58
N HIS A 99 0.43 -12.67 -24.38
CA HIS A 99 0.19 -12.64 -25.83
C HIS A 99 -1.30 -12.54 -26.18
N ASP A 100 -2.17 -13.27 -25.46
CA ASP A 100 -3.63 -13.18 -25.63
C ASP A 100 -4.14 -11.76 -25.30
N TYR A 101 -3.64 -11.13 -24.22
CA TYR A 101 -3.97 -9.74 -23.89
C TYR A 101 -3.47 -8.76 -24.98
N ALA A 102 -2.23 -8.88 -25.43
CA ALA A 102 -1.67 -8.02 -26.49
C ALA A 102 -2.44 -8.15 -27.82
N TRP A 103 -2.87 -9.38 -28.17
CA TRP A 103 -3.71 -9.61 -29.33
C TRP A 103 -5.10 -8.95 -29.17
N LEU A 104 -5.73 -9.11 -28.00
CA LEU A 104 -7.02 -8.49 -27.71
C LEU A 104 -6.95 -6.95 -27.72
N GLU A 105 -5.91 -6.33 -27.14
CA GLU A 105 -5.77 -4.86 -27.14
C GLU A 105 -5.54 -4.32 -28.56
N SER A 106 -4.71 -4.99 -29.37
CA SER A 106 -4.46 -4.58 -30.77
C SER A 106 -5.64 -4.78 -31.73
N HIS A 107 -6.62 -5.63 -31.40
CA HIS A 107 -7.76 -5.95 -32.28
C HIS A 107 -9.13 -5.46 -31.79
N LEU A 108 -9.36 -5.40 -30.47
CA LEU A 108 -10.62 -4.97 -29.86
C LEU A 108 -10.49 -3.64 -29.10
N GLY A 109 -9.27 -3.18 -28.84
CA GLY A 109 -8.96 -2.01 -28.01
C GLY A 109 -8.73 -2.34 -26.54
N ASN A 110 -8.33 -1.31 -25.79
CA ASN A 110 -7.91 -1.37 -24.40
C ASN A 110 -8.86 -2.16 -23.48
N LEU A 111 -8.30 -2.97 -22.58
CA LEU A 111 -9.10 -3.93 -21.81
C LEU A 111 -9.33 -3.52 -20.34
N VAL A 112 -8.39 -2.81 -19.72
CA VAL A 112 -8.38 -2.59 -18.27
C VAL A 112 -9.54 -1.66 -17.87
N PRO A 113 -10.46 -2.10 -17.00
CA PRO A 113 -11.53 -1.24 -16.52
C PRO A 113 -11.00 -0.25 -15.49
N MET A 114 -11.26 1.03 -15.76
CA MET A 114 -11.17 2.13 -14.82
C MET A 114 -12.56 2.74 -14.65
N GLU A 115 -12.87 3.20 -13.45
CA GLU A 115 -14.19 3.71 -13.12
C GLU A 115 -14.07 5.04 -12.37
N VAL A 116 -14.79 6.05 -12.82
CA VAL A 116 -14.94 7.33 -12.12
C VAL A 116 -16.39 7.46 -11.69
N ILE A 117 -16.63 7.45 -10.38
CA ILE A 117 -17.96 7.56 -9.79
C ILE A 117 -18.14 8.97 -9.26
N LEU A 118 -18.95 9.76 -9.96
CA LEU A 118 -19.36 11.08 -9.52
C LEU A 118 -20.54 10.97 -8.54
N THR A 119 -20.43 11.61 -7.39
CA THR A 119 -21.46 11.62 -6.34
C THR A 119 -22.11 12.99 -6.25
N VAL A 120 -23.44 13.04 -6.47
CA VAL A 120 -24.23 14.27 -6.42
C VAL A 120 -25.17 14.24 -5.20
N PRO A 121 -25.02 15.16 -4.24
CA PRO A 121 -25.94 15.30 -3.10
C PRO A 121 -27.38 15.61 -3.53
N PRO A 122 -28.40 15.03 -2.87
CA PRO A 122 -29.81 15.27 -3.23
C PRO A 122 -30.21 16.75 -3.11
N GLU A 123 -29.54 17.53 -2.26
CA GLU A 123 -29.75 18.97 -2.11
C GLU A 123 -29.38 19.74 -3.40
N ARG A 124 -28.39 19.25 -4.15
CA ARG A 124 -28.00 19.78 -5.47
C ARG A 124 -28.89 19.31 -6.63
N CYS A 125 -29.88 18.46 -6.38
CA CYS A 125 -30.80 18.00 -7.40
C CYS A 125 -32.09 18.83 -7.40
N ARG A 126 -32.58 19.17 -8.60
CA ARG A 126 -33.93 19.72 -8.81
C ARG A 126 -34.60 19.09 -10.02
N THR A 127 -35.91 19.28 -10.13
CA THR A 127 -36.68 19.06 -11.36
C THR A 127 -36.70 20.33 -12.22
N ALA A 128 -37.13 20.21 -13.48
CA ALA A 128 -37.25 21.34 -14.41
C ALA A 128 -38.10 22.50 -13.89
N ASP A 129 -39.16 22.22 -13.11
CA ASP A 129 -40.12 23.19 -12.59
C ASP A 129 -39.66 23.94 -11.33
N GLN A 130 -38.50 23.57 -10.75
CA GLN A 130 -37.99 24.15 -9.50
C GLN A 130 -36.93 25.23 -9.76
N GLU A 131 -36.89 26.26 -8.90
CA GLU A 131 -35.83 27.29 -8.92
C GLU A 131 -34.44 26.68 -8.65
N ALA A 132 -33.44 27.13 -9.41
CA ALA A 132 -32.05 26.69 -9.28
C ALA A 132 -31.34 27.22 -8.01
N GLU A 133 -31.79 28.33 -7.46
CA GLU A 133 -31.12 29.07 -6.36
C GLU A 133 -31.96 29.10 -5.07
N SER A 134 -32.83 28.11 -4.86
CA SER A 134 -33.86 28.14 -3.80
C SER A 134 -33.30 28.18 -2.36
N ASP A 135 -32.06 27.76 -2.14
CA ASP A 135 -31.38 27.76 -0.84
C ASP A 135 -30.37 28.92 -0.66
N GLY A 136 -30.10 29.68 -1.73
CA GLY A 136 -29.14 30.79 -1.77
C GLY A 136 -27.68 30.44 -1.48
N ASN A 137 -27.32 29.16 -1.44
CA ASN A 137 -26.01 28.69 -0.98
C ASN A 137 -25.26 27.82 -2.01
N GLN A 138 -25.99 27.25 -2.98
CA GLN A 138 -25.46 26.39 -4.04
C GLN A 138 -26.41 26.36 -5.25
N TYR A 139 -25.91 25.98 -6.43
CA TYR A 139 -26.73 25.78 -7.61
C TYR A 139 -27.36 24.38 -7.63
N ARG A 140 -28.69 24.32 -7.69
CA ARG A 140 -29.46 23.09 -7.85
C ARG A 140 -29.62 22.78 -9.34
N MET A 141 -29.18 21.59 -9.75
CA MET A 141 -29.09 21.16 -11.15
C MET A 141 -30.28 20.27 -11.57
N THR A 142 -30.79 20.46 -12.79
CA THR A 142 -31.70 19.49 -13.43
C THR A 142 -30.98 18.23 -13.89
N MET A 143 -31.72 17.22 -14.36
CA MET A 143 -31.11 15.98 -14.83
C MET A 143 -30.28 16.18 -16.11
N LEU A 144 -30.65 17.10 -17.01
CA LEU A 144 -29.83 17.48 -18.16
C LEU A 144 -28.53 18.18 -17.75
N GLU A 145 -28.56 19.09 -16.78
CA GLU A 145 -27.37 19.81 -16.30
C GLU A 145 -26.35 18.84 -15.65
N ARG A 146 -26.83 17.83 -14.91
CA ARG A 146 -25.99 16.74 -14.37
C ARG A 146 -25.41 15.86 -15.49
N LEU A 147 -26.21 15.57 -16.51
CA LEU A 147 -25.79 14.79 -17.68
C LEU A 147 -24.75 15.54 -18.55
N GLU A 148 -24.84 16.87 -18.66
CA GLU A 148 -23.84 17.69 -19.33
C GLU A 148 -22.50 17.73 -18.58
N MET A 149 -22.51 17.75 -17.25
CA MET A 149 -21.29 17.59 -16.45
C MET A 149 -20.59 16.25 -16.73
N ILE A 150 -21.37 15.16 -16.76
CA ILE A 150 -20.86 13.82 -17.10
C ILE A 150 -20.31 13.80 -18.53
N ARG A 151 -20.94 14.48 -19.50
CA ARG A 151 -20.40 14.63 -20.88
C ARG A 151 -19.11 15.40 -20.94
N GLU A 152 -18.95 16.43 -20.13
CA GLU A 152 -17.73 17.23 -20.08
C GLU A 152 -16.58 16.41 -19.53
N ILE A 153 -16.79 15.71 -18.41
CA ILE A 153 -15.82 14.79 -17.82
C ILE A 153 -15.48 13.67 -18.82
N GLN A 154 -16.47 13.01 -19.41
CA GLN A 154 -16.28 11.92 -20.38
C GLN A 154 -15.40 12.35 -21.56
N ARG A 155 -15.61 13.54 -22.13
CA ARG A 155 -14.82 14.04 -23.27
C ARG A 155 -13.37 14.37 -22.89
N ARG A 156 -13.12 14.76 -21.64
CA ARG A 156 -11.77 14.99 -21.12
C ARG A 156 -11.06 13.67 -20.84
N GLU A 157 -11.74 12.69 -20.26
CA GLU A 157 -11.20 11.34 -20.08
C GLU A 157 -10.86 10.68 -21.43
N GLU A 158 -11.72 10.80 -22.44
CA GLU A 158 -11.47 10.32 -23.82
C GLU A 158 -10.36 11.08 -24.57
N SER A 159 -9.75 12.12 -23.97
CA SER A 159 -8.60 12.83 -24.56
C SER A 159 -7.23 12.31 -24.10
N LEU A 160 -7.20 11.46 -23.07
CA LEU A 160 -5.98 10.82 -22.57
C LEU A 160 -5.52 9.72 -23.55
N LYS A 161 -4.23 9.65 -23.88
CA LYS A 161 -3.68 8.69 -24.86
C LYS A 161 -3.95 7.24 -24.45
N GLU A 162 -3.98 6.99 -23.14
CA GLU A 162 -4.12 5.69 -22.50
C GLU A 162 -5.58 5.21 -22.45
N VAL A 163 -6.56 6.10 -22.71
CA VAL A 163 -8.01 5.81 -22.67
C VAL A 163 -8.55 5.66 -24.09
N SER A 164 -9.15 4.50 -24.41
CA SER A 164 -9.73 4.28 -25.74
C SER A 164 -11.18 4.79 -25.85
N ARG A 165 -11.98 4.61 -24.80
CA ARG A 165 -13.39 5.01 -24.76
C ARG A 165 -13.91 5.06 -23.33
N VAL A 166 -14.91 5.90 -23.10
CA VAL A 166 -15.63 5.96 -21.82
C VAL A 166 -17.14 5.73 -22.04
N LEU A 167 -17.74 4.90 -21.20
CA LEU A 167 -19.17 4.60 -21.18
C LEU A 167 -19.82 5.20 -19.94
N SER A 168 -20.91 5.92 -20.13
CA SER A 168 -21.68 6.52 -19.04
C SER A 168 -23.15 6.67 -19.44
N VAL A 169 -23.99 7.24 -18.55
CA VAL A 169 -25.36 7.66 -18.90
C VAL A 169 -25.39 8.58 -20.13
N ALA A 170 -24.34 9.39 -20.32
CA ALA A 170 -24.22 10.31 -21.44
C ALA A 170 -24.13 9.61 -22.80
N THR A 171 -23.55 8.40 -22.86
CA THR A 171 -23.40 7.59 -24.08
C THR A 171 -24.77 7.14 -24.63
N PHE A 172 -25.74 6.91 -23.75
CA PHE A 172 -27.06 6.34 -24.10
C PHE A 172 -28.18 7.38 -24.20
N THR A 173 -27.86 8.67 -24.12
CA THR A 173 -28.82 9.77 -24.05
C THR A 173 -28.60 10.79 -25.17
N PRO A 174 -29.65 11.45 -25.68
CA PRO A 174 -29.52 12.40 -26.80
C PRO A 174 -28.58 13.57 -26.45
N GLN A 175 -27.62 13.87 -27.34
CA GLN A 175 -26.75 15.03 -27.20
C GLN A 175 -27.57 16.32 -27.24
N SER A 176 -27.12 17.37 -26.54
CA SER A 176 -27.80 18.66 -26.58
C SER A 176 -27.42 19.39 -27.87
N THR A 177 -28.36 19.44 -28.81
CA THR A 177 -28.27 20.33 -29.97
C THR A 177 -28.64 21.74 -29.53
N GLN A 178 -27.67 22.66 -29.51
CA GLN A 178 -27.91 24.09 -29.41
C GLN A 178 -28.19 24.65 -30.81
N SER A 179 -29.30 25.37 -30.95
CA SER A 179 -29.69 26.06 -32.19
C SER A 179 -29.10 27.47 -32.28
N GLY A 180 -28.57 28.01 -31.17
CA GLY A 180 -28.07 29.38 -31.07
C GLY A 180 -29.20 30.41 -30.86
N ILE A 181 -30.46 29.96 -30.79
CA ILE A 181 -31.63 30.81 -30.56
C ILE A 181 -32.09 30.54 -29.13
N GLY A 182 -31.66 31.37 -28.17
CA GLY A 182 -31.81 31.11 -26.73
C GLY A 182 -33.24 30.77 -26.26
N ALA A 183 -34.28 31.33 -26.88
CA ALA A 183 -35.68 30.99 -26.57
C ALA A 183 -36.09 29.59 -27.06
N ALA A 184 -35.59 29.18 -28.24
CA ALA A 184 -35.81 27.83 -28.77
C ALA A 184 -35.01 26.80 -27.94
N ASP A 185 -33.74 27.11 -27.66
CA ASP A 185 -32.86 26.26 -26.85
C ASP A 185 -33.48 25.99 -25.47
N THR A 186 -33.91 27.04 -24.76
CA THR A 186 -34.61 26.92 -23.46
C THR A 186 -35.84 26.00 -23.53
N SER A 187 -36.65 26.13 -24.59
CA SER A 187 -37.83 25.26 -24.78
C SER A 187 -37.44 23.81 -25.06
N THR A 188 -36.38 23.56 -25.85
CA THR A 188 -35.89 22.20 -26.09
C THR A 188 -35.28 21.59 -24.84
N ASP A 189 -34.56 22.37 -24.03
CA ASP A 189 -33.92 21.89 -22.80
C ASP A 189 -34.94 21.60 -21.70
N TYR A 190 -36.02 22.37 -21.60
CA TYR A 190 -37.16 22.02 -20.74
C TYR A 190 -37.80 20.69 -21.18
N ALA A 191 -38.04 20.50 -22.49
CA ALA A 191 -38.59 19.25 -23.02
C ALA A 191 -37.65 18.04 -22.82
N LYS A 192 -36.34 18.21 -23.04
CA LYS A 192 -35.30 17.20 -22.76
C LYS A 192 -35.28 16.83 -21.28
N ASN A 193 -35.29 17.82 -20.38
CA ASN A 193 -35.31 17.59 -18.93
C ASN A 193 -36.53 16.78 -18.51
N LYS A 194 -37.73 17.19 -18.94
CA LYS A 194 -38.97 16.47 -18.64
C LYS A 194 -38.93 15.03 -19.15
N SER A 195 -38.42 14.80 -20.36
CA SER A 195 -38.26 13.45 -20.92
C SER A 195 -37.25 12.59 -20.14
N LEU A 196 -36.13 13.18 -19.68
CA LEU A 196 -35.16 12.51 -18.82
C LEU A 196 -35.75 12.17 -17.43
N GLU A 197 -36.56 13.06 -16.86
CA GLU A 197 -37.26 12.84 -15.59
C GLU A 197 -38.31 11.72 -15.71
N GLU A 198 -39.14 11.72 -16.76
CA GLU A 198 -40.12 10.66 -17.06
C GLU A 198 -39.45 9.28 -17.23
N HIS A 199 -38.22 9.25 -17.75
CA HIS A 199 -37.44 8.02 -17.96
C HIS A 199 -36.41 7.73 -16.86
N ARG A 200 -36.35 8.53 -15.78
CA ARG A 200 -35.33 8.43 -14.72
C ARG A 200 -35.24 7.03 -14.11
N ASN A 201 -36.37 6.34 -13.95
CA ASN A 201 -36.39 4.98 -13.43
C ASN A 201 -35.64 3.98 -14.35
N ARG A 202 -35.78 4.09 -15.69
CA ARG A 202 -35.01 3.23 -16.61
C ARG A 202 -33.51 3.49 -16.54
N LEU A 203 -33.10 4.73 -16.25
CA LEU A 203 -31.69 5.07 -16.05
C LEU A 203 -31.17 4.53 -14.71
N LEU A 204 -32.00 4.55 -13.67
CA LEU A 204 -31.72 3.97 -12.35
C LEU A 204 -31.73 2.45 -12.33
N ASP A 205 -32.47 1.78 -13.21
CA ASP A 205 -32.47 0.33 -13.35
C ASP A 205 -31.15 -0.20 -13.93
N GLY A 206 -30.50 0.61 -14.78
CA GLY A 206 -29.20 0.33 -15.40
C GLY A 206 -27.98 0.54 -14.49
N ASP A 207 -26.79 0.26 -15.01
CA ASP A 207 -25.55 0.19 -14.20
C ASP A 207 -24.77 1.51 -14.08
N TYR A 208 -25.21 2.57 -14.77
CA TYR A 208 -24.50 3.85 -14.85
C TYR A 208 -25.05 4.95 -13.94
N LEU A 209 -26.24 4.76 -13.36
CA LEU A 209 -26.84 5.67 -12.38
C LEU A 209 -27.49 4.86 -11.25
N ARG A 210 -27.10 5.10 -10.01
CA ARG A 210 -27.75 4.51 -8.81
C ARG A 210 -28.00 5.58 -7.76
N ILE A 211 -28.78 5.25 -6.74
CA ILE A 211 -28.92 6.06 -5.52
C ILE A 211 -28.20 5.31 -4.39
N GLU A 212 -27.46 6.03 -3.55
CA GLU A 212 -26.81 5.43 -2.38
C GLU A 212 -27.87 5.06 -1.32
N HIS A 213 -28.04 3.76 -1.09
CA HIS A 213 -28.90 3.18 -0.07
C HIS A 213 -28.06 2.63 1.08
N SER A 214 -28.51 2.81 2.33
CA SER A 214 -27.83 2.18 3.47
C SER A 214 -27.98 0.65 3.42
N PRO A 215 -26.90 -0.14 3.49
CA PRO A 215 -26.96 -1.60 3.41
C PRO A 215 -27.45 -2.27 4.72
N VAL A 216 -27.61 -1.49 5.79
CA VAL A 216 -28.15 -1.92 7.09
C VAL A 216 -29.18 -0.86 7.52
N GLY A 217 -30.25 -1.26 8.22
CA GLY A 217 -31.39 -0.40 8.60
C GLY A 217 -31.10 0.69 9.66
N GLY A 218 -29.95 1.35 9.57
CA GLY A 218 -29.60 2.59 10.28
C GLY A 218 -29.99 3.85 9.50
N VAL A 219 -29.78 5.00 10.13
CA VAL A 219 -30.35 6.31 9.73
C VAL A 219 -29.59 6.99 8.57
N ASP A 220 -28.52 6.38 8.07
CA ASP A 220 -27.45 7.05 7.32
C ASP A 220 -27.53 6.89 5.78
N ALA A 221 -28.71 6.60 5.22
CA ALA A 221 -28.91 6.58 3.78
C ALA A 221 -28.86 8.01 3.22
N SER A 222 -27.74 8.40 2.60
CA SER A 222 -27.51 9.79 2.16
C SER A 222 -28.44 10.30 1.04
N GLY A 223 -29.04 9.38 0.28
CA GLY A 223 -29.84 9.71 -0.91
C GLY A 223 -29.06 10.26 -2.11
N ARG A 224 -27.72 10.19 -2.09
CA ARG A 224 -26.84 10.68 -3.18
C ARG A 224 -27.08 9.93 -4.49
N GLU A 225 -27.07 10.65 -5.61
CA GLU A 225 -26.96 10.03 -6.93
C GLU A 225 -25.50 9.63 -7.20
N LEU A 226 -25.29 8.38 -7.60
CA LEU A 226 -24.01 7.80 -7.99
C LEU A 226 -23.99 7.66 -9.51
N TRP A 227 -23.25 8.52 -10.19
CA TRP A 227 -23.10 8.55 -11.64
C TRP A 227 -21.77 7.90 -12.02
N ARG A 228 -21.81 6.77 -12.72
CA ARG A 228 -20.63 5.97 -13.07
C ARG A 228 -20.19 6.26 -14.51
N MET A 229 -18.89 6.47 -14.67
CA MET A 229 -18.18 6.59 -15.95
C MET A 229 -17.15 5.45 -16.01
N SER A 230 -17.29 4.55 -16.98
CA SER A 230 -16.46 3.35 -17.14
C SER A 230 -15.54 3.52 -18.34
N ALA A 231 -14.26 3.74 -18.07
CA ALA A 231 -13.21 3.93 -19.07
C ALA A 231 -12.46 2.63 -19.35
N ARG A 232 -11.88 2.54 -20.55
CA ARG A 232 -11.00 1.44 -20.97
C ARG A 232 -9.57 1.92 -21.16
N VAL A 233 -8.68 1.46 -20.27
CA VAL A 233 -7.28 1.86 -20.18
C VAL A 233 -6.38 0.73 -20.69
N ALA A 234 -5.29 1.06 -21.38
CA ALA A 234 -4.35 0.07 -21.89
C ALA A 234 -3.69 -0.74 -20.75
N ALA A 235 -3.60 -2.07 -20.89
CA ALA A 235 -2.86 -2.95 -19.99
C ALA A 235 -1.36 -2.94 -20.28
N LEU A 236 -1.03 -2.77 -21.56
CA LEU A 236 0.31 -2.73 -22.11
C LEU A 236 0.50 -1.38 -22.83
N SER A 237 1.47 -0.57 -22.39
CA SER A 237 1.93 0.59 -23.16
C SER A 237 2.85 0.15 -24.28
N GLU A 238 2.97 0.98 -25.32
CA GLU A 238 3.97 0.79 -26.40
C GLU A 238 5.42 0.81 -25.85
N ASP A 239 5.66 1.53 -24.75
CA ASP A 239 6.94 1.54 -24.03
C ASP A 239 7.10 0.29 -23.13
N GLU A 240 8.28 -0.33 -23.16
CA GLU A 240 8.67 -1.51 -22.34
C GLU A 240 8.42 -1.33 -20.82
N ALA A 241 8.32 -0.08 -20.36
CA ALA A 241 8.05 0.27 -18.97
C ALA A 241 6.68 -0.22 -18.45
N GLY A 242 5.64 -0.25 -19.30
CA GLY A 242 4.24 -0.34 -18.89
C GLY A 242 3.65 1.04 -18.54
N VAL A 243 2.31 1.18 -18.59
CA VAL A 243 1.61 2.39 -18.12
C VAL A 243 1.95 2.64 -16.65
N ASP A 244 2.48 3.83 -16.33
CA ASP A 244 2.63 4.25 -14.94
C ASP A 244 1.26 4.65 -14.39
N TYR A 245 0.63 3.70 -13.69
CA TYR A 245 -0.68 3.89 -13.06
C TYR A 245 -0.71 5.03 -12.02
N GLY A 246 0.44 5.53 -11.54
CA GLY A 246 0.51 6.73 -10.72
C GLY A 246 0.34 7.99 -11.56
N GLN A 247 1.23 8.17 -12.55
CA GLN A 247 1.16 9.29 -13.48
C GLN A 247 -0.22 9.38 -14.16
N PHE A 248 -0.73 8.26 -14.67
CA PHE A 248 -2.03 8.24 -15.33
C PHE A 248 -3.20 8.59 -14.38
N VAL A 249 -3.15 8.22 -13.10
CA VAL A 249 -4.17 8.62 -12.12
C VAL A 249 -4.05 10.10 -11.74
N ASP A 250 -2.85 10.69 -11.79
CA ASP A 250 -2.63 12.13 -11.64
C ASP A 250 -3.16 12.91 -12.86
N GLU A 251 -2.89 12.43 -14.08
CA GLU A 251 -3.37 13.01 -15.34
C GLU A 251 -4.91 12.96 -15.45
N LEU A 252 -5.51 11.81 -15.12
CA LEU A 252 -6.96 11.66 -15.02
C LEU A 252 -7.59 12.72 -14.11
N LYS A 253 -6.93 13.05 -13.00
CA LYS A 253 -7.43 14.07 -12.07
C LYS A 253 -7.20 15.48 -12.58
N ALA A 254 -6.10 15.73 -13.28
CA ALA A 254 -5.91 16.98 -14.02
C ALA A 254 -7.01 17.19 -15.09
N CYS A 255 -7.64 16.12 -15.60
CA CYS A 255 -8.83 16.20 -16.45
C CYS A 255 -10.15 16.45 -15.68
N VAL A 256 -10.42 15.71 -14.60
CA VAL A 256 -11.73 15.71 -13.92
C VAL A 256 -11.85 16.79 -12.84
N ASP A 257 -10.83 16.96 -11.99
CA ASP A 257 -10.88 17.84 -10.82
C ASP A 257 -11.12 19.33 -11.18
N PRO A 258 -10.54 19.91 -12.26
CA PRO A 258 -10.85 21.28 -12.68
C PRO A 258 -12.32 21.49 -13.04
N VAL A 259 -12.98 20.48 -13.64
CA VAL A 259 -14.42 20.54 -13.94
C VAL A 259 -15.18 20.70 -12.64
N LEU A 260 -14.97 19.80 -11.66
CA LEU A 260 -15.65 19.86 -10.36
C LEU A 260 -15.40 21.18 -9.63
N ARG A 261 -14.15 21.68 -9.68
CA ARG A 261 -13.79 22.97 -9.11
C ARG A 261 -14.62 24.12 -9.68
N THR A 262 -14.95 24.10 -10.98
CA THR A 262 -15.82 25.15 -11.56
C THR A 262 -17.25 25.14 -11.02
N TYR A 263 -17.78 23.97 -10.63
CA TYR A 263 -19.09 23.88 -9.98
C TYR A 263 -19.05 24.46 -8.55
N ASP A 264 -18.01 24.14 -7.78
CA ASP A 264 -17.81 24.72 -6.44
C ASP A 264 -17.57 26.25 -6.52
N GLN A 265 -16.83 26.73 -7.54
CA GLN A 265 -16.66 28.16 -7.81
C GLN A 265 -17.97 28.86 -8.20
N ARG A 266 -18.87 28.20 -8.95
CA ARG A 266 -20.22 28.74 -9.22
C ARG A 266 -21.03 28.89 -7.93
N ASP A 267 -20.93 27.94 -7.01
CA ASP A 267 -21.65 28.03 -5.73
C ASP A 267 -21.12 29.17 -4.85
N GLU A 268 -19.81 29.46 -4.91
CA GLU A 268 -19.22 30.66 -4.30
C GLU A 268 -19.81 31.95 -4.88
N VAL A 269 -19.91 32.06 -6.20
CA VAL A 269 -20.52 33.21 -6.88
C VAL A 269 -21.97 33.40 -6.42
N ILE A 270 -22.76 32.32 -6.34
CA ILE A 270 -24.15 32.37 -5.86
C ILE A 270 -24.22 32.86 -4.42
N ARG A 271 -23.41 32.28 -3.52
CA ARG A 271 -23.43 32.65 -2.09
C ARG A 271 -23.06 34.11 -1.87
N GLN A 272 -22.06 34.62 -2.60
CA GLN A 272 -21.66 36.03 -2.50
C GLN A 272 -22.69 36.98 -3.11
N LEU A 273 -23.35 36.61 -4.23
CA LEU A 273 -24.45 37.38 -4.79
C LEU A 273 -25.67 37.42 -3.83
N HIS A 274 -26.05 36.28 -3.23
CA HIS A 274 -27.16 36.23 -2.28
C HIS A 274 -26.85 36.99 -0.99
N GLY A 275 -25.58 36.98 -0.54
CA GLY A 275 -25.10 37.85 0.53
C GLY A 275 -25.23 39.36 0.22
N GLN A 276 -25.27 39.74 -1.05
CA GLN A 276 -25.55 41.10 -1.53
C GLN A 276 -27.04 41.34 -1.84
N GLY A 277 -27.93 40.37 -1.57
CA GLY A 277 -29.35 40.44 -1.88
C GLY A 277 -29.70 40.25 -3.37
N LYS A 278 -28.77 39.72 -4.17
CA LYS A 278 -28.92 39.47 -5.61
C LYS A 278 -29.00 37.95 -5.88
N LYS A 279 -29.65 37.56 -6.97
CA LYS A 279 -29.59 36.20 -7.52
C LYS A 279 -28.58 36.14 -8.68
N LEU A 280 -28.06 34.97 -9.00
CA LEU A 280 -27.35 34.73 -10.26
C LEU A 280 -28.29 35.07 -11.43
N HIS A 281 -29.56 34.68 -11.32
CA HIS A 281 -30.59 35.07 -12.27
C HIS A 281 -30.82 36.59 -12.33
N GLY A 282 -30.47 37.19 -13.47
CA GLY A 282 -30.67 38.62 -13.78
C GLY A 282 -29.48 39.52 -13.42
N SER A 283 -28.44 39.00 -12.78
CA SER A 283 -27.22 39.76 -12.46
C SER A 283 -26.32 39.95 -13.69
N ARG A 284 -25.78 41.16 -13.87
CA ARG A 284 -24.78 41.45 -14.90
C ARG A 284 -23.39 41.16 -14.34
N LEU A 285 -22.73 40.13 -14.85
CA LEU A 285 -21.43 39.68 -14.37
C LEU A 285 -20.33 40.05 -15.36
N VAL A 286 -19.16 40.39 -14.83
CA VAL A 286 -17.97 40.69 -15.63
C VAL A 286 -16.82 39.81 -15.18
N PHE A 287 -16.11 39.20 -16.13
CA PHE A 287 -14.99 38.29 -15.86
C PHE A 287 -13.67 39.02 -16.09
N LEU A 288 -12.86 39.13 -15.04
CA LEU A 288 -11.52 39.68 -15.09
C LEU A 288 -10.50 38.54 -15.22
N TYR A 289 -9.67 38.65 -16.25
CA TYR A 289 -8.57 37.76 -16.56
C TYR A 289 -7.39 38.58 -17.06
N ARG A 290 -6.16 38.08 -16.96
CA ARG A 290 -4.97 38.69 -17.56
C ARG A 290 -4.61 37.83 -18.75
N ALA A 291 -4.53 38.41 -19.94
CA ALA A 291 -4.19 37.64 -21.13
C ALA A 291 -2.74 37.17 -21.04
N ASP A 292 -2.53 35.84 -21.05
CA ASP A 292 -1.22 35.27 -21.37
C ASP A 292 -0.88 35.54 -22.84
N SER A 293 0.41 35.54 -23.18
CA SER A 293 0.92 35.90 -24.51
C SER A 293 0.48 34.99 -25.67
N ARG A 294 -0.33 33.95 -25.41
CA ARG A 294 -1.03 33.14 -26.43
C ARG A 294 -2.47 33.61 -26.70
N GLU A 295 -3.16 34.19 -25.72
CA GLU A 295 -4.55 34.66 -25.85
C GLU A 295 -4.66 36.12 -26.29
N ALA A 296 -3.59 36.92 -26.11
CA ALA A 296 -3.56 38.35 -26.40
C ALA A 296 -3.85 38.75 -27.87
N ASN A 297 -3.86 37.79 -28.81
CA ASN A 297 -4.23 38.02 -30.21
C ASN A 297 -5.75 37.90 -30.49
N ALA A 298 -6.55 37.42 -29.54
CA ALA A 298 -8.01 37.49 -29.63
C ALA A 298 -8.48 38.86 -29.11
N GLY A 299 -9.01 39.69 -30.02
CA GLY A 299 -9.43 41.06 -29.70
C GLY A 299 -10.65 41.13 -28.76
N PRO A 300 -10.86 42.26 -28.07
CA PRO A 300 -11.99 42.42 -27.13
C PRO A 300 -13.37 42.41 -27.81
N ASP A 301 -13.44 42.68 -29.12
CA ASP A 301 -14.66 42.76 -29.93
C ASP A 301 -14.88 41.53 -30.86
N SER A 302 -14.14 40.44 -30.69
CA SER A 302 -14.45 39.21 -31.44
C SER A 302 -15.72 38.56 -30.87
N ASP A 303 -16.86 38.79 -31.54
CA ASP A 303 -18.14 38.06 -31.36
C ASP A 303 -18.01 36.54 -31.68
N GLU A 304 -16.82 36.10 -32.09
CA GLU A 304 -16.39 34.70 -32.08
C GLU A 304 -16.41 34.17 -30.63
N GLY A 305 -17.54 33.54 -30.28
CA GLY A 305 -17.66 32.67 -29.13
C GLY A 305 -16.67 31.49 -29.18
N PRO A 306 -16.67 30.60 -28.18
CA PRO A 306 -15.65 29.56 -28.03
C PRO A 306 -15.85 28.37 -28.99
N SER A 307 -15.81 28.61 -30.31
CA SER A 307 -16.01 27.60 -31.37
C SER A 307 -14.75 26.83 -31.74
N ASP A 308 -13.59 27.47 -31.71
CA ASP A 308 -12.37 26.95 -32.35
C ASP A 308 -11.32 26.40 -31.37
N ALA A 309 -11.53 26.60 -30.06
CA ALA A 309 -10.87 25.79 -29.04
C ALA A 309 -11.68 24.50 -28.85
N THR A 310 -11.04 23.35 -29.08
CA THR A 310 -11.56 22.04 -28.68
C THR A 310 -12.03 22.10 -27.22
N ASP A 311 -13.25 21.64 -26.92
CA ASP A 311 -13.94 21.84 -25.62
C ASP A 311 -13.06 21.41 -24.42
N VAL A 312 -12.19 20.42 -24.66
CA VAL A 312 -11.18 19.86 -23.76
C VAL A 312 -10.12 20.90 -23.32
N ASP A 313 -9.63 21.76 -24.21
CA ASP A 313 -8.48 22.65 -23.96
C ASP A 313 -8.81 23.93 -23.17
N ARG A 314 -10.08 24.11 -22.79
CA ARG A 314 -10.53 25.29 -22.03
C ARG A 314 -9.75 25.47 -20.73
N THR A 315 -9.32 26.69 -20.45
CA THR A 315 -8.77 27.04 -19.13
C THR A 315 -9.87 26.97 -18.05
N PRO A 316 -9.55 26.76 -16.76
CA PRO A 316 -10.57 26.74 -15.69
C PRO A 316 -11.45 28.00 -15.64
N ALA A 317 -10.88 29.15 -16.00
CA ALA A 317 -11.62 30.40 -16.16
C ALA A 317 -12.66 30.34 -17.30
N GLN A 318 -12.29 29.79 -18.46
CA GLN A 318 -13.20 29.59 -19.60
C GLN A 318 -14.26 28.53 -19.31
N MET A 319 -13.92 27.47 -18.57
CA MET A 319 -14.88 26.48 -18.08
C MET A 319 -15.93 27.12 -17.17
N LEU A 320 -15.50 27.88 -16.16
CA LEU A 320 -16.41 28.58 -15.24
C LEU A 320 -17.29 29.60 -15.98
N GLN A 321 -16.72 30.37 -16.91
CA GLN A 321 -17.49 31.27 -17.77
C GLN A 321 -18.56 30.52 -18.58
N ALA A 322 -18.19 29.40 -19.22
CA ALA A 322 -19.13 28.58 -19.99
C ALA A 322 -20.25 28.03 -19.09
N LEU A 323 -19.90 27.51 -17.90
CA LEU A 323 -20.85 27.01 -16.91
C LEU A 323 -21.82 28.09 -16.42
N LEU A 324 -21.32 29.29 -16.09
CA LEU A 324 -22.16 30.43 -15.70
C LEU A 324 -23.09 30.86 -16.83
N SER A 325 -22.61 30.90 -18.08
CA SER A 325 -23.44 31.23 -19.24
C SER A 325 -24.54 30.20 -19.53
N ARG A 326 -24.29 28.91 -19.23
CA ARG A 326 -25.28 27.82 -19.37
C ARG A 326 -26.26 27.68 -18.21
N SER A 327 -26.05 28.37 -17.08
CA SER A 327 -26.82 28.19 -15.84
C SER A 327 -28.24 28.80 -15.88
N GLY A 328 -28.94 28.72 -17.02
CA GLY A 328 -30.38 28.94 -17.16
C GLY A 328 -30.91 30.35 -16.88
N VAL A 329 -30.05 31.35 -16.74
CA VAL A 329 -30.45 32.74 -16.49
C VAL A 329 -31.03 33.35 -17.76
N GLU A 330 -32.29 33.81 -17.76
CA GLU A 330 -32.85 34.55 -18.90
C GLU A 330 -32.08 35.87 -19.11
N VAL A 331 -31.13 35.89 -20.05
CA VAL A 331 -30.39 37.09 -20.45
C VAL A 331 -31.29 38.01 -21.30
N LYS A 332 -32.29 38.62 -20.67
CA LYS A 332 -33.12 39.68 -21.29
C LYS A 332 -32.40 41.02 -21.41
N ASN A 333 -31.18 41.15 -20.88
CA ASN A 333 -30.21 42.20 -21.24
C ASN A 333 -28.78 41.79 -20.87
N ARG A 334 -27.88 41.77 -21.88
CA ARG A 334 -26.39 41.84 -21.82
C ARG A 334 -25.77 41.47 -20.46
N GLY A 335 -25.24 40.27 -20.23
CA GLY A 335 -24.28 39.53 -21.06
C GLY A 335 -22.96 39.40 -20.27
N LEU A 336 -22.34 38.21 -20.25
CA LEU A 336 -21.15 37.96 -19.42
C LEU A 336 -19.90 38.50 -20.12
N ILE A 337 -19.45 39.71 -19.77
CA ILE A 337 -18.41 40.43 -20.52
C ILE A 337 -17.00 40.10 -19.98
N ARG A 338 -16.03 39.95 -20.88
CA ARG A 338 -14.61 39.73 -20.57
C ARG A 338 -13.86 41.06 -20.56
N TYR A 339 -13.01 41.32 -19.57
CA TYR A 339 -12.03 42.42 -19.60
C TYR A 339 -10.64 41.90 -19.24
N ASN A 340 -9.64 42.33 -20.03
CA ASN A 340 -8.25 41.97 -19.84
C ASN A 340 -7.57 42.90 -18.82
N LEU A 341 -7.00 42.36 -17.75
CA LEU A 341 -6.28 43.14 -16.74
C LEU A 341 -5.13 43.99 -17.32
N ALA A 342 -4.48 43.51 -18.39
CA ALA A 342 -3.41 44.27 -19.03
C ALA A 342 -3.87 45.64 -19.55
N SER A 343 -5.17 45.83 -19.87
CA SER A 343 -5.69 47.13 -20.27
C SER A 343 -5.85 48.12 -19.11
N TYR A 344 -5.68 47.69 -17.85
CA TYR A 344 -5.66 48.56 -16.67
C TYR A 344 -4.24 48.82 -16.13
N ASP A 345 -3.28 48.00 -16.54
CA ASP A 345 -1.86 48.12 -16.19
C ASP A 345 -1.06 48.99 -17.19
N ASP A 346 -1.60 49.28 -18.39
CA ASP A 346 -0.94 50.07 -19.44
C ASP A 346 -1.05 51.59 -19.19
N PRO A 347 0.06 52.30 -18.89
CA PRO A 347 0.03 53.74 -18.68
C PRO A 347 -0.12 54.47 -20.03
N GLN A 348 -1.32 55.00 -20.32
CA GLN A 348 -1.59 55.83 -21.51
C GLN A 348 -0.77 57.14 -21.53
N GLN A 349 0.51 57.07 -21.90
CA GLN A 349 1.46 58.14 -22.29
C GLN A 349 1.36 59.50 -21.53
N GLY A 350 0.95 59.48 -20.25
CA GLY A 350 0.55 60.68 -19.52
C GLY A 350 0.99 60.68 -18.05
N SER A 351 0.97 61.87 -17.46
CA SER A 351 1.32 62.13 -16.06
C SER A 351 0.56 61.26 -15.05
N PRO A 352 1.04 61.10 -13.80
CA PRO A 352 0.38 60.29 -12.76
C PRO A 352 -1.11 60.62 -12.49
N GLU A 353 -1.55 61.83 -12.83
CA GLU A 353 -2.96 62.25 -12.76
C GLU A 353 -3.84 61.61 -13.85
N ALA A 354 -3.28 61.36 -15.05
CA ALA A 354 -3.99 60.73 -16.16
C ALA A 354 -4.20 59.22 -15.91
N ASP A 355 -3.18 58.53 -15.37
CA ASP A 355 -3.30 57.14 -14.92
C ASP A 355 -4.36 57.00 -13.82
N ARG A 356 -4.37 57.90 -12.82
CA ARG A 356 -5.43 57.92 -11.80
C ARG A 356 -6.82 58.13 -12.42
N HIS A 357 -6.98 59.09 -13.34
CA HIS A 357 -8.25 59.34 -14.01
C HIS A 357 -8.74 58.13 -14.82
N TYR A 358 -7.83 57.44 -15.51
CA TYR A 358 -8.13 56.22 -16.24
C TYR A 358 -8.60 55.08 -15.32
N ARG A 359 -7.95 54.89 -14.16
CA ARG A 359 -8.39 53.92 -13.14
C ARG A 359 -9.74 54.28 -12.51
N GLU A 360 -10.01 55.56 -12.26
CA GLU A 360 -11.34 56.02 -11.81
C GLU A 360 -12.42 55.74 -12.86
N MET A 361 -12.13 55.93 -14.16
CA MET A 361 -13.03 55.54 -15.25
C MET A 361 -13.22 54.02 -15.33
N ALA A 362 -12.17 53.23 -15.10
CA ALA A 362 -12.24 51.77 -15.05
C ALA A 362 -13.14 51.29 -13.92
N VAL A 363 -12.96 51.79 -12.69
CA VAL A 363 -13.83 51.47 -11.54
C VAL A 363 -15.28 51.87 -11.83
N LYS A 364 -15.50 53.06 -12.40
CA LYS A 364 -16.84 53.51 -12.80
C LYS A 364 -17.48 52.59 -13.84
N SER A 365 -16.71 52.06 -14.79
CA SER A 365 -17.18 51.05 -15.75
C SER A 365 -17.49 49.72 -15.06
N LEU A 366 -16.63 49.25 -14.14
CA LEU A 366 -16.84 47.99 -13.42
C LEU A 366 -17.99 48.07 -12.40
N SER A 367 -18.24 49.23 -11.80
CA SER A 367 -19.37 49.45 -10.87
C SER A 367 -20.75 49.37 -11.50
N GLN A 368 -20.83 49.35 -12.85
CA GLN A 368 -22.10 49.13 -13.54
C GLN A 368 -22.54 47.66 -13.47
N TYR A 369 -21.62 46.72 -13.19
CA TYR A 369 -21.88 45.30 -13.08
C TYR A 369 -22.28 44.92 -11.67
N ASP A 370 -23.03 43.83 -11.55
CA ASP A 370 -23.54 43.34 -10.29
C ASP A 370 -22.49 42.59 -9.46
N ALA A 371 -21.53 41.94 -10.12
CA ALA A 371 -20.30 41.43 -9.53
C ALA A 371 -19.18 41.27 -10.58
N VAL A 372 -17.93 41.32 -10.10
CA VAL A 372 -16.68 41.19 -10.86
C VAL A 372 -16.00 39.88 -10.48
N ILE A 373 -15.97 38.89 -11.36
CA ILE A 373 -15.45 37.54 -11.08
C ILE A 373 -13.96 37.46 -11.44
N VAL A 374 -13.16 36.95 -10.50
CA VAL A 374 -11.71 36.73 -10.65
C VAL A 374 -11.38 35.27 -10.34
N ALA A 375 -10.89 34.50 -11.31
CA ALA A 375 -10.69 33.05 -11.14
C ALA A 375 -9.24 32.59 -11.00
N ASN A 376 -8.24 33.42 -11.33
CA ASN A 376 -6.83 33.04 -11.29
C ASN A 376 -5.87 34.22 -10.98
N GLN A 377 -6.39 35.31 -10.40
CA GLN A 377 -5.69 36.60 -10.24
C GLN A 377 -5.93 37.26 -8.86
N GLY A 378 -6.36 36.51 -7.84
CA GLY A 378 -6.74 37.08 -6.53
C GLY A 378 -5.66 37.91 -5.83
N GLY A 379 -4.39 37.56 -6.06
CA GLY A 379 -3.23 38.29 -5.55
C GLY A 379 -2.79 39.51 -6.38
N ASP A 380 -3.44 39.81 -7.51
CA ASP A 380 -3.03 40.88 -8.40
C ASP A 380 -3.30 42.27 -7.76
N PRO A 381 -2.30 43.19 -7.75
CA PRO A 381 -2.43 44.49 -7.09
C PRO A 381 -3.52 45.38 -7.72
N THR A 382 -3.79 45.23 -9.02
CA THR A 382 -4.84 45.97 -9.71
C THR A 382 -6.22 45.46 -9.29
N VAL A 383 -6.41 44.14 -9.10
CA VAL A 383 -7.65 43.59 -8.50
C VAL A 383 -7.86 44.12 -7.09
N GLN A 384 -6.82 44.14 -6.25
CA GLN A 384 -6.92 44.64 -4.87
C GLN A 384 -7.27 46.14 -4.82
N GLU A 385 -6.76 46.95 -5.75
CA GLU A 385 -7.07 48.37 -5.81
C GLU A 385 -8.50 48.63 -6.30
N LEU A 386 -8.97 47.90 -7.31
CA LEU A 386 -10.36 47.92 -7.76
C LEU A 386 -11.34 47.55 -6.62
N ALA A 387 -10.99 46.57 -5.78
CA ALA A 387 -11.79 46.20 -4.60
C ALA A 387 -11.87 47.33 -3.57
N LYS A 388 -10.74 47.96 -3.22
CA LYS A 388 -10.73 49.11 -2.29
C LYS A 388 -11.54 50.30 -2.78
N GLN A 389 -11.60 50.50 -4.10
CA GLN A 389 -12.36 51.59 -4.73
C GLN A 389 -13.84 51.25 -4.94
N GLY A 390 -14.32 50.11 -4.43
CA GLY A 390 -15.74 49.79 -4.31
C GLY A 390 -16.32 48.87 -5.39
N ALA A 391 -15.48 48.23 -6.21
CA ALA A 391 -15.96 47.18 -7.11
C ALA A 391 -16.39 45.93 -6.32
N ALA A 392 -17.54 45.34 -6.68
CA ALA A 392 -18.06 44.12 -6.04
C ALA A 392 -17.30 42.87 -6.54
N ILE A 393 -16.06 42.69 -6.08
CA ILE A 393 -15.18 41.60 -6.54
C ILE A 393 -15.50 40.28 -5.82
N ILE A 394 -15.73 39.23 -6.60
CA ILE A 394 -15.85 37.84 -6.19
C ILE A 394 -14.59 37.12 -6.66
N ASP A 395 -13.63 36.93 -5.75
CA ASP A 395 -12.42 36.13 -6.02
C ASP A 395 -12.70 34.65 -5.79
N VAL A 396 -12.90 33.91 -6.88
CA VAL A 396 -13.11 32.46 -6.85
C VAL A 396 -11.80 31.66 -6.95
N SER A 397 -10.65 32.32 -7.04
CA SER A 397 -9.35 31.63 -6.99
C SER A 397 -9.04 31.07 -5.59
N GLN A 398 -9.54 31.74 -4.54
CA GLN A 398 -9.39 31.33 -3.14
C GLN A 398 -10.32 30.19 -2.71
N VAL A 399 -11.27 29.75 -3.55
CA VAL A 399 -12.19 28.65 -3.21
C VAL A 399 -11.35 27.41 -2.90
N PRO A 400 -11.35 26.93 -1.64
CA PRO A 400 -10.52 25.81 -1.24
C PRO A 400 -11.07 24.56 -1.92
N PHE A 401 -10.26 23.93 -2.76
CA PHE A 401 -10.68 22.74 -3.48
C PHE A 401 -10.72 21.55 -2.51
N ALA A 402 -11.91 21.22 -2.01
CA ALA A 402 -12.14 20.27 -0.91
C ALA A 402 -11.86 18.79 -1.26
N HIS A 403 -11.19 18.53 -2.39
CA HIS A 403 -10.77 17.20 -2.86
C HIS A 403 -9.27 16.96 -2.60
N GLU A 404 -8.76 17.36 -1.44
CA GLU A 404 -7.47 16.81 -1.00
C GLU A 404 -7.58 15.29 -0.92
N TRP A 405 -6.65 14.59 -1.57
CA TRP A 405 -6.64 13.13 -1.74
C TRP A 405 -6.60 12.32 -0.43
N SER A 406 -6.46 12.98 0.72
CA SER A 406 -6.37 12.34 2.02
C SER A 406 -7.71 11.70 2.44
N ASN A 407 -7.85 10.43 2.06
CA ASN A 407 -8.64 9.41 2.74
C ASN A 407 -10.14 9.31 2.43
N VAL A 408 -10.65 9.93 1.35
CA VAL A 408 -12.02 9.66 0.86
C VAL A 408 -12.09 8.25 0.25
N THR A 409 -12.15 7.26 1.13
CA THR A 409 -12.62 5.92 0.83
C THR A 409 -14.15 5.98 0.77
N ALA A 410 -14.79 5.16 -0.06
CA ALA A 410 -16.26 5.07 -0.13
C ALA A 410 -16.94 4.76 1.23
N ALA A 411 -16.16 4.33 2.23
CA ALA A 411 -16.58 4.02 3.59
C ALA A 411 -16.50 5.18 4.61
N GLN A 412 -16.19 6.42 4.21
CA GLN A 412 -16.32 7.57 5.13
C GLN A 412 -17.76 8.09 5.14
N PRO A 413 -18.48 8.04 6.29
CA PRO A 413 -19.76 8.72 6.45
C PRO A 413 -19.53 10.22 6.29
N LEU A 414 -20.25 10.85 5.37
CA LEU A 414 -20.11 12.28 5.09
C LEU A 414 -21.01 13.11 6.02
N GLU A 415 -20.73 12.99 7.32
CA GLU A 415 -21.30 13.85 8.35
C GLU A 415 -20.70 15.25 8.27
N GLN A 416 -21.38 16.13 7.55
CA GLN A 416 -21.55 17.52 7.99
C GLN A 416 -23.04 17.86 7.90
N ALA A 417 -23.63 18.15 9.06
CA ALA A 417 -24.97 18.69 9.18
C ALA A 417 -24.90 20.22 9.11
N GLY A 418 -25.40 20.80 8.01
CA GLY A 418 -25.39 22.25 7.78
C GLY A 418 -24.18 22.74 6.97
N GLY A 419 -24.28 22.67 5.63
CA GLY A 419 -23.30 23.22 4.70
C GLY A 419 -23.62 22.86 3.25
N ALA A 420 -23.10 23.61 2.29
CA ALA A 420 -23.15 23.23 0.87
C ALA A 420 -22.27 21.99 0.67
N ARG A 421 -22.87 20.86 0.27
CA ARG A 421 -22.14 19.59 0.10
C ARG A 421 -21.51 19.58 -1.31
N PRO A 422 -20.18 19.47 -1.46
CA PRO A 422 -19.55 19.46 -2.78
C PRO A 422 -19.89 18.19 -3.56
N ILE A 423 -19.92 18.30 -4.88
CA ILE A 423 -19.97 17.15 -5.80
C ILE A 423 -18.61 16.47 -5.74
N ARG A 424 -18.53 15.13 -5.67
CA ARG A 424 -17.23 14.43 -5.54
C ARG A 424 -17.02 13.32 -6.55
N ALA A 425 -15.84 13.26 -7.17
CA ALA A 425 -15.39 12.09 -7.93
C ALA A 425 -14.68 11.07 -7.02
N VAL A 426 -14.99 9.79 -7.24
CA VAL A 426 -14.32 8.64 -6.62
C VAL A 426 -13.73 7.77 -7.73
N TYR A 427 -12.40 7.72 -7.77
CA TYR A 427 -11.63 6.97 -8.76
C TYR A 427 -11.43 5.53 -8.28
N THR A 428 -11.88 4.55 -9.06
CA THR A 428 -11.86 3.12 -8.73
C THR A 428 -11.67 2.24 -9.98
N GLY A 429 -11.83 0.92 -9.85
CA GLY A 429 -11.43 -0.05 -10.87
C GLY A 429 -9.99 -0.56 -10.66
N MET A 430 -9.46 -1.30 -11.63
CA MET A 430 -8.18 -1.99 -11.48
C MET A 430 -7.00 -1.01 -11.35
N VAL A 431 -6.99 0.05 -12.15
CA VAL A 431 -5.88 1.00 -12.21
C VAL A 431 -5.66 1.75 -10.88
N PRO A 432 -6.65 2.45 -10.28
CA PRO A 432 -6.45 3.11 -8.99
C PRO A 432 -6.20 2.13 -7.84
N LEU A 433 -6.76 0.90 -7.91
CA LEU A 433 -6.53 -0.14 -6.91
C LEU A 433 -5.06 -0.63 -6.92
N VAL A 434 -4.51 -0.90 -8.11
CA VAL A 434 -3.11 -1.30 -8.28
C VAL A 434 -2.16 -0.20 -7.80
N TYR A 435 -2.39 1.06 -8.21
CA TYR A 435 -1.61 2.21 -7.72
C TYR A 435 -1.67 2.36 -6.19
N LYS A 436 -2.87 2.32 -5.58
CA LYS A 436 -3.04 2.40 -4.13
C LYS A 436 -2.32 1.25 -3.42
N THR A 437 -2.39 0.05 -3.98
CA THR A 437 -1.68 -1.14 -3.47
C THR A 437 -0.17 -0.97 -3.57
N GLN A 438 0.37 -0.45 -4.67
CA GLN A 438 1.80 -0.16 -4.85
C GLN A 438 2.32 0.86 -3.82
N ARG A 439 1.58 1.95 -3.60
CA ARG A 439 1.93 2.95 -2.58
C ARG A 439 1.83 2.38 -1.17
N GLN A 440 0.80 1.59 -0.87
CA GLN A 440 0.64 0.92 0.42
C GLN A 440 1.76 -0.10 0.67
N LEU A 441 2.20 -0.82 -0.36
CA LEU A 441 3.31 -1.78 -0.28
C LEU A 441 4.65 -1.08 -0.01
N LEU A 442 4.96 0.02 -0.71
CA LEU A 442 6.12 0.88 -0.41
C LEU A 442 6.13 1.36 1.04
N VAL A 443 4.98 1.88 1.51
CA VAL A 443 4.77 2.34 2.88
C VAL A 443 4.94 1.18 3.89
N SER A 444 4.43 0.00 3.56
CA SER A 444 4.55 -1.20 4.41
C SER A 444 5.99 -1.74 4.45
N LEU A 445 6.76 -1.63 3.36
CA LEU A 445 8.17 -2.03 3.31
C LEU A 445 9.02 -1.19 4.25
N ARG A 446 8.94 0.15 4.14
CA ARG A 446 9.68 1.07 5.04
C ARG A 446 9.29 0.86 6.51
N GLU A 447 8.00 0.66 6.80
CA GLU A 447 7.50 0.54 8.17
C GLU A 447 7.83 -0.82 8.76
N SER A 448 7.70 -1.92 8.01
CA SER A 448 8.07 -3.25 8.49
C SER A 448 9.58 -3.40 8.74
N ILE A 449 10.43 -2.89 7.85
CA ILE A 449 11.90 -2.88 8.07
C ILE A 449 12.25 -2.03 9.30
N ALA A 450 11.66 -0.84 9.45
CA ALA A 450 11.91 0.02 10.60
C ALA A 450 11.47 -0.63 11.92
N TRP A 451 10.26 -1.20 11.97
CA TRP A 451 9.75 -1.89 13.16
C TRP A 451 10.54 -3.15 13.50
N ALA A 452 10.90 -3.98 12.51
CA ALA A 452 11.72 -5.17 12.73
C ALA A 452 13.12 -4.79 13.24
N THR A 453 13.77 -3.81 12.62
CA THR A 453 15.08 -3.29 13.05
C THR A 453 15.02 -2.75 14.49
N ALA A 454 13.98 -1.97 14.83
CA ALA A 454 13.80 -1.43 16.18
C ALA A 454 13.54 -2.53 17.21
N LEU A 455 12.69 -3.52 16.90
CA LEU A 455 12.38 -4.64 17.79
C LEU A 455 13.62 -5.49 18.06
N ILE A 456 14.38 -5.82 17.02
CA ILE A 456 15.64 -6.57 17.14
C ILE A 456 16.67 -5.77 17.93
N ALA A 457 16.79 -4.46 17.71
CA ALA A 457 17.69 -3.62 18.49
C ALA A 457 17.34 -3.68 19.99
N VAL A 458 16.05 -3.63 20.35
CA VAL A 458 15.58 -3.79 21.73
C VAL A 458 15.94 -5.17 22.29
N VAL A 459 15.71 -6.25 21.54
CA VAL A 459 16.11 -7.62 21.95
C VAL A 459 17.63 -7.70 22.18
N MET A 460 18.44 -7.15 21.28
CA MET A 460 19.90 -7.13 21.42
C MET A 460 20.37 -6.31 22.63
N MET A 461 19.70 -5.19 22.96
CA MET A 461 19.99 -4.44 24.20
C MET A 461 19.73 -5.28 25.45
N PHE A 462 18.67 -6.10 25.47
CA PHE A 462 18.37 -7.01 26.58
C PHE A 462 19.38 -8.18 26.66
N VAL A 463 19.65 -8.86 25.55
CA VAL A 463 20.61 -9.98 25.46
C VAL A 463 22.02 -9.53 25.87
N LEU A 464 22.47 -8.37 25.37
CA LEU A 464 23.79 -7.83 25.69
C LEU A 464 23.83 -7.09 27.04
N ARG A 465 22.67 -6.78 27.64
CA ARG A 465 22.53 -6.00 28.88
C ARG A 465 23.25 -4.64 28.79
N SER A 466 23.26 -4.04 27.60
CA SER A 466 24.00 -2.80 27.29
C SER A 466 23.38 -2.11 26.08
N PHE A 467 22.92 -0.87 26.28
CA PHE A 467 22.27 -0.07 25.23
C PHE A 467 23.18 0.15 24.02
N MET A 468 24.42 0.59 24.26
CA MET A 468 25.39 0.88 23.19
C MET A 468 25.88 -0.40 22.49
N ALA A 469 26.04 -1.51 23.22
CA ALA A 469 26.37 -2.79 22.57
C ALA A 469 25.21 -3.27 21.68
N GLY A 470 23.96 -3.11 22.13
CA GLY A 470 22.76 -3.39 21.35
C GLY A 470 22.73 -2.62 20.03
N ILE A 471 22.84 -1.29 20.07
CA ILE A 471 22.86 -0.45 18.86
C ILE A 471 24.02 -0.83 17.93
N VAL A 472 25.23 -0.99 18.46
CA VAL A 472 26.40 -1.35 17.63
C VAL A 472 26.26 -2.74 17.01
N SER A 473 25.63 -3.70 17.70
CA SER A 473 25.36 -5.03 17.14
C SER A 473 24.34 -5.04 15.98
N MET A 474 23.59 -3.96 15.77
CA MET A 474 22.70 -3.83 14.61
C MET A 474 23.45 -3.58 13.30
N ILE A 475 24.68 -3.07 13.34
CA ILE A 475 25.46 -2.74 12.13
C ILE A 475 25.60 -3.96 11.19
N PRO A 476 26.08 -5.14 11.64
CA PRO A 476 26.11 -6.33 10.78
C PRO A 476 24.70 -6.89 10.47
N ASN A 477 23.73 -6.80 11.39
CA ASN A 477 22.36 -7.29 11.14
C ASN A 477 21.63 -6.55 10.00
N VAL A 478 21.87 -5.24 9.80
CA VAL A 478 21.24 -4.45 8.72
C VAL A 478 22.10 -4.39 7.44
N PHE A 479 23.37 -4.80 7.51
CA PHE A 479 24.27 -4.95 6.36
C PHE A 479 23.67 -5.74 5.17
N PRO A 480 23.03 -6.93 5.34
CA PRO A 480 22.41 -7.67 4.23
C PRO A 480 21.29 -6.88 3.54
N ILE A 481 20.49 -6.11 4.28
CA ILE A 481 19.43 -5.27 3.69
C ILE A 481 20.06 -4.16 2.85
N PHE A 482 20.99 -3.38 3.42
CA PHE A 482 21.61 -2.26 2.70
C PHE A 482 22.39 -2.72 1.46
N THR A 483 23.06 -3.87 1.52
CA THR A 483 23.80 -4.40 0.38
C THR A 483 22.88 -5.00 -0.69
N VAL A 484 21.90 -5.83 -0.34
CA VAL A 484 21.03 -6.46 -1.36
C VAL A 484 20.01 -5.48 -1.92
N PHE A 485 19.25 -4.75 -1.09
CA PHE A 485 18.30 -3.75 -1.60
C PHE A 485 19.00 -2.55 -2.24
N GLY A 486 20.19 -2.18 -1.76
CA GLY A 486 21.04 -1.18 -2.42
C GLY A 486 21.48 -1.63 -3.81
N ALA A 487 21.92 -2.89 -3.96
CA ALA A 487 22.27 -3.46 -5.27
C ALA A 487 21.07 -3.51 -6.23
N LEU A 488 19.87 -3.90 -5.77
CA LEU A 488 18.66 -3.89 -6.58
C LEU A 488 18.35 -2.49 -7.14
N GLY A 489 18.46 -1.44 -6.31
CA GLY A 489 18.26 -0.06 -6.75
C GLY A 489 19.35 0.48 -7.67
N TRP A 490 20.60 0.02 -7.54
CA TRP A 490 21.66 0.30 -8.52
C TRP A 490 21.44 -0.40 -9.86
N LEU A 491 20.91 -1.62 -9.83
CA LEU A 491 20.54 -2.41 -11.02
C LEU A 491 19.18 -2.00 -11.62
N VAL A 492 18.47 -1.04 -11.00
CA VAL A 492 17.14 -0.54 -11.41
C VAL A 492 16.09 -1.67 -11.46
N ILE A 493 16.26 -2.71 -10.64
CA ILE A 493 15.30 -3.82 -10.53
C ILE A 493 14.11 -3.33 -9.68
N LYS A 494 12.91 -3.30 -10.29
CA LYS A 494 11.67 -2.91 -9.59
C LYS A 494 11.33 -3.93 -8.50
N VAL A 495 11.08 -3.45 -7.29
CA VAL A 495 10.71 -4.26 -6.13
C VAL A 495 9.25 -4.68 -6.22
N ASP A 496 8.99 -5.99 -6.21
CA ASP A 496 7.66 -6.59 -6.21
C ASP A 496 7.25 -7.11 -4.82
N ILE A 497 6.07 -7.72 -4.71
CA ILE A 497 5.57 -8.25 -3.43
C ILE A 497 6.40 -9.43 -2.89
N GLY A 498 7.03 -10.22 -3.75
CA GLY A 498 7.94 -11.31 -3.37
C GLY A 498 9.22 -10.75 -2.73
N ILE A 499 9.88 -9.82 -3.42
CA ILE A 499 11.05 -9.10 -2.95
C ILE A 499 10.76 -8.41 -1.61
N MET A 500 9.62 -7.73 -1.46
CA MET A 500 9.28 -7.03 -0.20
C MET A 500 9.21 -7.94 1.02
N MET A 501 8.72 -9.18 0.87
CA MET A 501 8.68 -10.14 1.99
C MET A 501 10.09 -10.58 2.44
N THR A 502 11.06 -10.64 1.52
CA THR A 502 12.42 -11.12 1.85
C THR A 502 13.09 -10.27 2.93
N ALA A 503 12.92 -8.94 2.91
CA ALA A 503 13.57 -8.03 3.85
C ALA A 503 13.25 -8.38 5.31
N SER A 504 11.97 -8.57 5.60
CA SER A 504 11.47 -8.87 6.94
C SER A 504 11.89 -10.28 7.40
N VAL A 505 11.79 -11.27 6.51
CA VAL A 505 12.17 -12.66 6.83
C VAL A 505 13.68 -12.80 7.03
N ALA A 506 14.50 -12.26 6.12
CA ALA A 506 15.96 -12.35 6.21
C ALA A 506 16.51 -11.63 7.45
N LEU A 507 15.97 -10.46 7.80
CA LEU A 507 16.35 -9.74 9.01
C LEU A 507 16.03 -10.53 10.28
N GLY A 508 14.93 -11.29 10.30
CA GLY A 508 14.60 -12.19 11.41
C GLY A 508 15.56 -13.37 11.55
N VAL A 509 16.05 -13.92 10.44
CA VAL A 509 16.96 -15.09 10.42
C VAL A 509 18.42 -14.69 10.67
N ALA A 510 18.86 -13.52 10.20
CA ALA A 510 20.26 -13.08 10.28
C ALA A 510 20.78 -12.85 11.71
N VAL A 511 19.89 -12.53 12.66
CA VAL A 511 20.28 -12.07 14.01
C VAL A 511 20.87 -13.18 14.88
N ASP A 512 20.46 -14.43 14.65
CA ASP A 512 20.86 -15.58 15.48
C ASP A 512 22.38 -15.82 15.43
N ASP A 513 22.98 -15.70 14.25
CA ASP A 513 24.42 -15.85 14.00
C ASP A 513 25.23 -14.81 14.82
N THR A 514 24.80 -13.54 14.81
CA THR A 514 25.37 -12.46 15.62
C THR A 514 25.23 -12.74 17.13
N ILE A 515 24.08 -13.26 17.59
CA ILE A 515 23.89 -13.64 19.01
C ILE A 515 24.85 -14.76 19.42
N HIS A 516 25.00 -15.79 18.60
CA HIS A 516 25.92 -16.89 18.85
C HIS A 516 27.37 -16.42 18.95
N TYR A 517 27.83 -15.61 17.98
CA TYR A 517 29.18 -15.05 17.98
C TYR A 517 29.42 -14.18 19.22
N LEU A 518 28.51 -13.25 19.53
CA LEU A 518 28.63 -12.34 20.67
C LEU A 518 28.63 -13.07 22.01
N THR A 519 27.91 -14.18 22.12
CA THR A 519 27.88 -15.01 23.34
C THR A 519 29.25 -15.62 23.61
N TRP A 520 29.90 -16.21 22.59
CA TRP A 520 31.26 -16.74 22.74
C TRP A 520 32.30 -15.64 22.94
N PHE A 521 32.18 -14.51 22.26
CA PHE A 521 33.07 -13.36 22.48
C PHE A 521 33.02 -12.86 23.93
N ARG A 522 31.81 -12.63 24.47
CA ARG A 522 31.65 -12.19 25.87
C ARG A 522 32.14 -13.23 26.86
N ARG A 523 31.98 -14.53 26.56
CA ARG A 523 32.55 -15.61 27.35
C ARG A 523 34.08 -15.54 27.38
N GLY A 524 34.74 -15.41 26.23
CA GLY A 524 36.20 -15.25 26.16
C GLY A 524 36.71 -14.02 26.93
N ILE A 525 36.01 -12.88 26.85
CA ILE A 525 36.30 -11.69 27.67
C ILE A 525 36.13 -11.99 29.17
N GLY A 526 35.11 -12.75 29.57
CA GLY A 526 34.90 -13.20 30.95
C GLY A 526 35.94 -14.22 31.44
N GLU A 527 36.51 -15.03 30.53
CA GLU A 527 37.65 -15.93 30.76
C GLU A 527 39.00 -15.18 30.80
N GLY A 528 39.00 -13.84 30.69
CA GLY A 528 40.18 -12.98 30.82
C GLY A 528 40.98 -12.77 29.52
N LEU A 529 40.47 -13.25 28.38
CA LEU A 529 41.11 -13.01 27.09
C LEU A 529 41.04 -11.52 26.70
N ASN A 530 42.04 -11.05 25.97
CA ASN A 530 41.95 -9.74 25.31
C ASN A 530 40.95 -9.83 24.12
N ARG A 531 40.55 -8.69 23.55
CA ARG A 531 39.53 -8.68 22.48
C ARG A 531 39.96 -9.42 21.22
N TYR A 532 41.25 -9.41 20.88
CA TYR A 532 41.77 -10.13 19.72
C TYR A 532 41.56 -11.64 19.92
N ASP A 533 42.03 -12.17 21.05
CA ASP A 533 41.94 -13.59 21.37
C ASP A 533 40.50 -14.04 21.60
N ALA A 534 39.67 -13.23 22.25
CA ALA A 534 38.24 -13.51 22.42
C ALA A 534 37.46 -13.50 21.09
N ALA A 535 37.79 -12.59 20.16
CA ALA A 535 37.17 -12.55 18.84
C ALA A 535 37.65 -13.73 17.97
N MET A 536 38.93 -14.10 18.04
CA MET A 536 39.45 -15.30 17.40
C MET A 536 38.77 -16.55 17.96
N GLN A 537 38.71 -16.72 19.29
CA GLN A 537 38.06 -17.85 19.96
C GLN A 537 36.59 -17.98 19.51
N ALA A 538 35.82 -16.88 19.49
CA ALA A 538 34.45 -16.88 18.98
C ALA A 538 34.35 -17.31 17.51
N TYR A 539 35.27 -16.83 16.66
CA TYR A 539 35.33 -17.23 15.25
C TYR A 539 35.64 -18.73 15.09
N GLU A 540 36.62 -19.27 15.84
CA GLU A 540 36.99 -20.69 15.78
C GLU A 540 35.83 -21.61 16.23
N ARG A 541 34.94 -21.14 17.13
CA ARG A 541 33.75 -21.88 17.57
C ARG A 541 32.56 -21.75 16.63
N CYS A 542 32.29 -20.54 16.10
CA CYS A 542 31.02 -20.25 15.43
C CYS A 542 31.08 -20.36 13.90
N ALA A 543 32.20 -20.00 13.25
CA ALA A 543 32.20 -19.74 11.80
C ALA A 543 31.78 -20.96 10.95
N THR A 544 32.18 -22.17 11.33
CA THR A 544 31.78 -23.40 10.62
C THR A 544 30.28 -23.69 10.79
N ALA A 545 29.71 -23.42 11.97
CA ALA A 545 28.30 -23.63 12.25
C ALA A 545 27.42 -22.61 11.52
N MET A 546 27.78 -21.32 11.57
CA MET A 546 27.13 -20.22 10.84
C MET A 546 27.12 -20.46 9.32
N LEU A 547 28.23 -20.97 8.77
CA LEU A 547 28.29 -21.35 7.36
C LEU A 547 27.34 -22.52 7.06
N GLN A 548 27.24 -23.52 7.94
CA GLN A 548 26.32 -24.66 7.75
C GLN A 548 24.85 -24.23 7.84
N THR A 549 24.47 -23.43 8.84
CA THR A 549 23.10 -22.91 8.99
C THR A 549 22.71 -22.04 7.80
N THR A 550 23.59 -21.10 7.40
CA THR A 550 23.40 -20.26 6.20
C THR A 550 23.25 -21.09 4.93
N LEU A 551 24.08 -22.12 4.73
CA LEU A 551 24.04 -22.92 3.50
C LEU A 551 22.80 -23.84 3.45
N ILE A 552 22.40 -24.44 4.58
CA ILE A 552 21.18 -25.25 4.68
C ILE A 552 19.93 -24.38 4.48
N GLY A 553 19.85 -23.24 5.17
CA GLY A 553 18.73 -22.30 5.02
C GLY A 553 18.65 -21.69 3.62
N GLY A 554 19.78 -21.23 3.08
CA GLY A 554 19.89 -20.66 1.74
C GLY A 554 19.51 -21.65 0.64
N LEU A 555 20.04 -22.89 0.67
CA LEU A 555 19.68 -23.91 -0.32
C LEU A 555 18.25 -24.42 -0.14
N GLY A 556 17.73 -24.50 1.09
CA GLY A 556 16.34 -24.85 1.35
C GLY A 556 15.35 -23.83 0.77
N LEU A 557 15.67 -22.54 0.85
CA LEU A 557 14.87 -21.47 0.26
C LEU A 557 15.12 -21.29 -1.25
N ALA A 558 16.30 -21.67 -1.75
CA ALA A 558 16.61 -21.62 -3.19
C ALA A 558 15.71 -22.53 -4.04
N VAL A 559 15.03 -23.53 -3.46
CA VAL A 559 13.99 -24.31 -4.15
C VAL A 559 12.86 -23.43 -4.68
N PHE A 560 12.53 -22.31 -4.00
CA PHE A 560 11.52 -21.37 -4.50
C PHE A 560 11.94 -20.67 -5.81
N ALA A 561 13.24 -20.59 -6.10
CA ALA A 561 13.77 -19.99 -7.33
C ALA A 561 13.38 -20.77 -8.60
N THR A 562 12.94 -22.03 -8.48
CA THR A 562 12.43 -22.82 -9.62
C THR A 562 10.93 -22.65 -9.85
N SER A 563 10.27 -21.69 -9.20
CA SER A 563 8.85 -21.42 -9.39
C SER A 563 8.60 -20.67 -10.71
N THR A 564 7.53 -21.01 -11.42
CA THR A 564 7.02 -20.26 -12.58
C THR A 564 6.22 -19.01 -12.19
N PHE A 565 6.08 -18.73 -10.89
CA PHE A 565 5.48 -17.49 -10.39
C PHE A 565 6.60 -16.56 -9.94
N THR A 566 6.82 -15.49 -10.71
CA THR A 566 7.96 -14.57 -10.59
C THR A 566 8.21 -14.07 -9.16
N PRO A 567 7.20 -13.68 -8.35
CA PRO A 567 7.42 -13.25 -6.96
C PRO A 567 8.01 -14.35 -6.06
N THR A 568 7.58 -15.61 -6.23
CA THR A 568 8.13 -16.75 -5.47
C THR A 568 9.56 -17.08 -5.92
N GLN A 569 9.81 -16.97 -7.24
CA GLN A 569 11.15 -17.15 -7.79
C GLN A 569 12.14 -16.10 -7.28
N GLN A 570 11.77 -14.82 -7.36
CA GLN A 570 12.58 -13.71 -6.86
C GLN A 570 12.80 -13.82 -5.35
N PHE A 571 11.78 -14.21 -4.58
CA PHE A 571 11.93 -14.51 -3.15
C PHE A 571 13.02 -15.57 -2.91
N GLY A 572 13.02 -16.68 -3.66
CA GLY A 572 14.05 -17.72 -3.56
C GLY A 572 15.48 -17.21 -3.80
N TYR A 573 15.70 -16.49 -4.92
CA TYR A 573 17.01 -15.93 -5.26
C TYR A 573 17.50 -14.87 -4.26
N LEU A 574 16.61 -13.98 -3.79
CA LEU A 574 16.98 -12.95 -2.83
C LEU A 574 17.23 -13.51 -1.45
N MET A 575 16.51 -14.54 -1.01
CA MET A 575 16.72 -15.16 0.31
C MET A 575 18.11 -15.81 0.41
N ILE A 576 18.53 -16.61 -0.57
CA ILE A 576 19.90 -17.18 -0.55
C ILE A 576 20.97 -16.08 -0.61
N THR A 577 20.72 -15.00 -1.36
CA THR A 577 21.64 -13.86 -1.47
C THR A 577 21.75 -13.07 -0.17
N MET A 578 20.63 -12.78 0.51
CA MET A 578 20.64 -12.06 1.79
C MET A 578 21.19 -12.89 2.95
N LEU A 579 20.92 -14.20 3.01
CA LEU A 579 21.56 -15.07 4.02
C LEU A 579 23.08 -15.14 3.78
N GLY A 580 23.53 -15.22 2.53
CA GLY A 580 24.95 -15.09 2.20
C GLY A 580 25.55 -13.74 2.60
N ALA A 581 24.84 -12.64 2.38
CA ALA A 581 25.27 -11.30 2.79
C ALA A 581 25.28 -11.12 4.33
N ALA A 582 24.36 -11.76 5.05
CA ALA A 582 24.35 -11.79 6.52
C ALA A 582 25.59 -12.50 7.07
N LEU A 583 25.92 -13.69 6.54
CA LEU A 583 27.13 -14.43 6.90
C LEU A 583 28.41 -13.63 6.62
N ILE A 584 28.44 -12.83 5.54
CA ILE A 584 29.53 -11.90 5.24
C ILE A 584 29.62 -10.78 6.30
N GLY A 585 28.47 -10.22 6.71
CA GLY A 585 28.40 -9.26 7.82
C GLY A 585 28.97 -9.84 9.12
N ASP A 586 28.56 -11.04 9.49
CA ASP A 586 28.89 -11.63 10.80
C ASP A 586 30.28 -12.24 10.86
N LEU A 587 30.87 -12.65 9.73
CA LEU A 587 32.25 -13.15 9.69
C LEU A 587 33.30 -12.08 9.33
N LEU A 588 32.93 -10.98 8.66
CA LEU A 588 33.90 -9.94 8.25
C LEU A 588 33.71 -8.60 8.96
N LEU A 589 32.48 -8.14 9.16
CA LEU A 589 32.19 -6.83 9.75
C LEU A 589 32.09 -6.91 11.30
N LEU A 590 31.39 -7.91 11.84
CA LEU A 590 31.26 -8.10 13.30
C LEU A 590 32.61 -8.27 14.03
N PRO A 591 33.58 -9.10 13.58
CA PRO A 591 34.86 -9.26 14.30
C PRO A 591 35.70 -7.97 14.25
N ALA A 592 35.64 -7.22 13.14
CA ALA A 592 36.30 -5.92 12.99
C ALA A 592 35.71 -4.87 13.96
N ILE A 593 34.38 -4.87 14.18
CA ILE A 593 33.71 -4.04 15.18
C ILE A 593 34.20 -4.39 16.60
N LEU A 594 34.25 -5.68 16.94
CA LEU A 594 34.55 -6.18 18.29
C LEU A 594 36.00 -5.96 18.73
N VAL A 595 36.96 -6.01 17.80
CA VAL A 595 38.37 -5.69 18.10
C VAL A 595 38.68 -4.20 17.90
N GLY A 596 37.88 -3.51 17.09
CA GLY A 596 37.96 -2.08 16.85
C GLY A 596 37.57 -1.19 18.07
N PRO A 597 37.44 0.13 17.85
CA PRO A 597 37.11 1.09 18.91
C PRO A 597 35.77 0.81 19.59
N LEU A 598 34.76 0.42 18.79
CA LEU A 598 33.40 0.13 19.24
C LEU A 598 33.30 -1.13 20.13
N GLY A 599 34.27 -2.05 20.01
CA GLY A 599 34.45 -3.20 20.90
C GLY A 599 34.52 -2.87 22.39
N ARG A 600 34.81 -1.62 22.75
CA ARG A 600 34.76 -1.11 24.15
C ARG A 600 33.39 -1.34 24.80
N PHE A 601 32.28 -1.18 24.05
CA PHE A 601 30.93 -1.28 24.60
C PHE A 601 30.50 -2.70 25.00
N PHE A 602 31.20 -3.71 24.49
CA PHE A 602 30.91 -5.14 24.72
C PHE A 602 31.63 -5.73 25.95
N GLN A 603 32.49 -4.94 26.61
CA GLN A 603 33.29 -5.40 27.77
C GLN A 603 32.59 -5.24 29.13
N SER A 604 31.40 -4.64 29.17
CA SER A 604 30.66 -4.38 30.40
C SER A 604 30.28 -5.70 31.11
N GLY A 605 31.01 -6.05 32.17
CA GLY A 605 30.73 -7.20 33.03
C GLY A 605 31.94 -8.00 33.54
N ALA A 606 33.15 -7.82 32.99
CA ALA A 606 34.32 -8.57 33.46
C ALA A 606 34.90 -7.98 34.78
N PRO A 607 35.19 -8.80 35.81
CA PRO A 607 35.93 -8.34 36.97
C PRO A 607 37.36 -7.99 36.55
N VAL A 608 37.87 -6.86 37.03
CA VAL A 608 39.28 -6.49 36.83
C VAL A 608 40.12 -7.42 37.72
N VAL A 609 40.70 -8.46 37.12
CA VAL A 609 41.76 -9.24 37.77
C VAL A 609 42.98 -8.34 37.87
N ASP A 610 43.30 -7.93 39.10
CA ASP A 610 44.34 -6.94 39.36
C ASP A 610 45.72 -7.52 39.01
N ARG A 611 46.44 -6.85 38.11
CA ARG A 611 47.65 -7.41 37.48
C ARG A 611 48.89 -7.40 38.38
N ASN A 612 48.74 -6.99 39.64
CA ASN A 612 49.85 -6.72 40.56
C ASN A 612 50.28 -7.94 41.41
N GLU A 613 49.51 -9.03 41.49
CA GLU A 613 49.90 -10.19 42.31
C GLU A 613 50.81 -11.21 41.59
N THR A 614 51.00 -11.12 40.27
CA THR A 614 51.88 -12.04 39.51
C THR A 614 53.33 -11.55 39.32
N ALA A 615 53.72 -10.44 39.97
CA ALA A 615 55.05 -9.87 39.86
C ALA A 615 56.09 -10.42 40.86
N PHE A 616 55.71 -11.33 41.78
CA PHE A 616 56.57 -11.86 42.85
C PHE A 616 56.77 -13.39 42.81
N SER A 617 57.20 -13.94 41.67
CA SER A 617 57.74 -15.32 41.62
C SER A 617 58.72 -15.60 40.46
N SER A 618 59.57 -14.64 40.09
CA SER A 618 60.68 -14.89 39.16
C SER A 618 61.86 -15.61 39.83
N GLN A 619 61.72 -16.91 40.09
CA GLN A 619 62.86 -17.81 40.31
C GLN A 619 63.02 -18.75 39.11
N SER A 620 64.21 -18.70 38.50
CA SER A 620 64.57 -19.54 37.35
C SER A 620 64.78 -20.99 37.78
N PRO A 621 64.36 -21.99 36.99
CA PRO A 621 64.60 -23.39 37.34
C PRO A 621 66.03 -23.82 36.98
N GLU A 622 66.84 -24.16 37.99
CA GLU A 622 68.08 -24.92 37.80
C GLU A 622 67.80 -26.38 37.38
N PRO A 623 68.70 -27.02 36.59
CA PRO A 623 68.52 -28.39 36.14
C PRO A 623 68.91 -29.39 37.24
N ARG A 624 67.91 -30.02 37.91
CA ARG A 624 68.18 -31.10 38.87
C ARG A 624 68.48 -32.43 38.19
N ARG A 625 69.57 -33.05 38.68
CA ARG A 625 70.07 -34.36 38.24
C ARG A 625 69.19 -35.53 38.74
N SER A 626 69.36 -36.68 38.10
CA SER A 626 68.63 -37.93 38.32
C SER A 626 69.07 -38.73 39.57
N SER A 627 68.26 -39.76 39.87
CA SER A 627 68.54 -40.95 40.72
C SER A 627 68.14 -40.87 42.20
N PRO A 628 67.78 -42.01 42.85
CA PRO A 628 66.82 -43.04 42.40
C PRO A 628 65.82 -43.49 43.51
N GLN A 629 64.79 -44.27 43.15
CA GLN A 629 63.86 -44.91 44.09
C GLN A 629 64.48 -46.11 44.86
N PRO A 630 63.96 -46.46 46.04
CA PRO A 630 64.00 -47.81 46.59
C PRO A 630 62.62 -48.53 46.53
N HIS A 631 62.64 -49.85 46.28
CA HIS A 631 61.46 -50.74 46.26
C HIS A 631 61.18 -51.39 47.62
N LEU A 632 59.94 -51.87 47.84
CA LEU A 632 59.52 -53.19 48.40
C LEU A 632 58.00 -53.10 48.76
N LYS A 633 57.02 -53.83 48.18
CA LYS A 633 56.78 -55.28 47.95
C LYS A 633 56.06 -55.97 49.13
N GLY A 634 54.80 -56.38 48.93
CA GLY A 634 54.04 -57.22 49.88
C GLY A 634 52.53 -57.31 49.58
N ALA A 635 52.04 -58.52 49.28
CA ALA A 635 50.63 -58.94 49.29
C ALA A 635 50.50 -60.17 50.22
N PRO A 636 49.32 -60.59 50.71
CA PRO A 636 48.44 -61.44 49.87
C PRO A 636 46.91 -61.39 50.12
N HIS A 637 46.18 -62.01 49.18
CA HIS A 637 44.82 -62.59 49.16
C HIS A 637 43.90 -62.61 50.41
N ALA A 638 42.59 -62.34 50.17
CA ALA A 638 41.48 -63.20 50.60
C ALA A 638 40.13 -62.90 49.88
N GLU A 639 39.60 -63.91 49.17
CA GLU A 639 38.16 -64.24 48.96
C GLU A 639 38.02 -65.71 49.46
N PRO A 640 36.83 -66.32 49.75
CA PRO A 640 35.53 -66.11 49.08
C PRO A 640 34.22 -66.35 49.94
N GLN A 641 33.04 -66.32 49.28
CA GLN A 641 31.80 -67.12 49.58
C GLN A 641 31.06 -66.92 50.95
N ALA A 642 29.81 -67.33 51.21
CA ALA A 642 28.60 -67.69 50.42
C ALA A 642 27.37 -67.87 51.38
N ALA A 643 26.22 -68.33 50.84
CA ALA A 643 24.94 -68.71 51.49
C ALA A 643 24.03 -67.53 51.95
N ALA A 644 22.75 -67.38 51.59
CA ALA A 644 21.64 -68.27 51.15
C ALA A 644 20.87 -68.99 52.28
N VAL A 645 19.62 -68.55 52.53
CA VAL A 645 18.53 -69.31 53.18
C VAL A 645 17.17 -68.91 52.56
N GLU A 646 16.26 -69.87 52.59
CA GLU A 646 14.99 -70.08 51.91
C GLU A 646 13.82 -69.06 52.05
N SER A 647 13.10 -68.99 50.93
CA SER A 647 11.65 -68.86 50.67
C SER A 647 10.57 -68.87 51.78
N ALA A 648 9.46 -68.20 51.43
CA ALA A 648 8.05 -68.41 51.84
C ALA A 648 7.66 -67.93 53.26
N SER A 649 6.47 -67.35 53.51
CA SER A 649 5.25 -67.07 52.69
C SER A 649 4.34 -66.06 53.41
N GLY A 650 3.44 -65.36 52.69
CA GLY A 650 2.18 -64.85 53.27
C GLY A 650 1.79 -63.39 53.03
N ASP A 651 0.95 -63.18 52.02
CA ASP A 651 -0.29 -62.38 52.02
C ASP A 651 -0.39 -60.87 52.36
N LEU A 652 -0.93 -60.16 51.36
CA LEU A 652 -2.06 -59.20 51.39
C LEU A 652 -1.94 -57.77 52.01
N ASP A 653 -2.02 -56.81 51.09
CA ASP A 653 -2.90 -55.61 51.07
C ASP A 653 -2.93 -54.55 52.20
N SER A 654 -2.48 -53.36 51.78
CA SER A 654 -3.24 -52.08 51.82
C SER A 654 -3.15 -51.11 53.01
N ASN A 655 -2.69 -49.91 52.65
CA ASN A 655 -3.17 -48.55 53.01
C ASN A 655 -3.06 -47.91 54.41
N ALA A 656 -2.48 -46.69 54.36
CA ALA A 656 -2.85 -45.44 55.05
C ALA A 656 -2.60 -45.24 56.56
N ARG A 657 -1.91 -44.12 56.92
CA ARG A 657 -2.51 -42.92 57.59
C ARG A 657 -1.52 -41.77 57.88
N HIS A 658 -2.09 -40.60 58.20
CA HIS A 658 -1.51 -39.38 58.80
C HIS A 658 -0.93 -39.64 60.23
N GLU A 659 -0.35 -38.71 61.03
CA GLU A 659 -0.64 -37.26 61.22
C GLU A 659 0.36 -36.54 62.18
N SER A 660 0.31 -35.19 62.24
CA SER A 660 0.25 -34.35 63.48
C SER A 660 1.34 -33.26 63.78
N GLN A 661 0.89 -31.97 63.75
CA GLN A 661 1.06 -30.86 64.75
C GLN A 661 2.45 -30.31 65.20
N ALA A 662 2.67 -29.05 65.64
CA ALA A 662 1.84 -27.81 65.75
C ALA A 662 2.66 -26.48 65.94
N THR A 663 1.92 -25.36 66.04
CA THR A 663 2.15 -23.86 66.04
C THR A 663 2.87 -23.22 67.28
N PRO A 664 3.12 -21.86 67.43
CA PRO A 664 2.11 -20.73 67.39
C PRO A 664 2.48 -19.23 67.07
N ALA A 665 1.42 -18.43 66.80
CA ALA A 665 1.17 -16.97 67.08
C ALA A 665 2.00 -15.86 66.36
N ALA A 666 1.51 -14.63 66.03
CA ALA A 666 0.22 -13.90 66.16
C ALA A 666 0.18 -12.65 65.20
N SER A 667 -0.68 -11.62 65.41
CA SER A 667 -1.94 -11.41 64.66
C SER A 667 -2.59 -10.01 64.92
N VAL A 668 -3.05 -9.25 63.88
CA VAL A 668 -3.88 -8.01 64.03
C VAL A 668 -5.02 -7.91 62.99
N ALA A 669 -6.20 -7.56 63.51
CA ALA A 669 -7.54 -7.20 63.00
C ALA A 669 -7.65 -5.99 62.01
N ARG A 670 -8.81 -5.50 61.51
CA ARG A 670 -10.20 -5.97 61.14
C ARG A 670 -11.15 -4.74 61.14
N VAL A 671 -11.90 -4.43 60.06
CA VAL A 671 -13.14 -3.57 60.07
C VAL A 671 -14.09 -3.95 58.91
N ASP A 672 -15.41 -3.87 59.13
CA ASP A 672 -16.51 -4.26 58.23
C ASP A 672 -17.16 -3.07 57.45
N ALA A 673 -17.87 -3.36 56.34
CA ALA A 673 -19.13 -2.70 55.89
C ALA A 673 -19.75 -3.36 54.64
N GLY A 674 -21.09 -3.43 54.54
CA GLY A 674 -21.88 -3.70 53.30
C GLY A 674 -22.89 -2.56 53.04
N PRO A 675 -24.01 -2.73 52.28
CA PRO A 675 -24.47 -3.88 51.48
C PRO A 675 -25.10 -3.54 50.06
N ALA A 676 -25.46 -4.60 49.31
CA ALA A 676 -26.61 -4.77 48.38
C ALA A 676 -26.78 -4.02 47.01
N SER A 677 -27.21 -4.81 46.00
CA SER A 677 -27.97 -4.50 44.74
C SER A 677 -27.27 -3.65 43.63
N ALA A 678 -27.35 -3.94 42.32
CA ALA A 678 -28.35 -4.67 41.52
C ALA A 678 -27.81 -5.21 40.16
N ASP A 679 -28.54 -6.17 39.57
CA ASP A 679 -28.60 -6.66 38.17
C ASP A 679 -27.53 -6.31 37.12
N ALA A 680 -26.88 -7.34 36.56
CA ALA A 680 -27.19 -7.87 35.21
C ALA A 680 -26.19 -8.98 34.80
N THR A 681 -26.64 -10.24 34.76
CA THR A 681 -25.81 -11.41 34.38
C THR A 681 -25.70 -11.56 32.86
N PRO A 682 -24.53 -11.89 32.29
CA PRO A 682 -24.40 -12.22 30.88
C PRO A 682 -24.71 -13.71 30.61
N PRO A 683 -25.42 -14.03 29.51
CA PRO A 683 -25.31 -15.31 28.82
C PRO A 683 -24.64 -15.10 27.44
N ALA A 684 -24.15 -16.12 26.74
CA ALA A 684 -23.60 -17.42 27.12
C ALA A 684 -22.90 -17.93 25.85
N ILE A 685 -21.77 -18.64 25.97
CA ILE A 685 -21.11 -19.22 24.79
C ILE A 685 -21.84 -20.51 24.42
N GLU A 686 -22.57 -20.51 23.30
CA GLU A 686 -23.18 -21.73 22.76
C GLU A 686 -22.63 -22.05 21.37
N GLN A 687 -21.83 -23.11 21.31
CA GLN A 687 -21.36 -23.71 20.05
C GLN A 687 -22.40 -24.70 19.53
N THR A 688 -23.02 -24.43 18.39
CA THR A 688 -23.54 -25.49 17.51
C THR A 688 -23.43 -25.08 16.05
N ALA A 689 -22.89 -25.99 15.23
CA ALA A 689 -22.86 -25.86 13.77
C ALA A 689 -23.84 -26.88 13.15
N PRO A 690 -24.58 -26.54 12.08
CA PRO A 690 -25.36 -27.51 11.32
C PRO A 690 -24.57 -28.02 10.10
N ALA A 691 -24.49 -29.35 9.96
CA ALA A 691 -24.01 -30.02 8.76
C ALA A 691 -25.11 -30.07 7.67
N PRO A 692 -24.76 -30.21 6.37
CA PRO A 692 -25.75 -30.21 5.29
C PRO A 692 -26.55 -31.51 5.23
N ARG A 693 -27.84 -31.42 4.86
CA ARG A 693 -28.69 -32.57 4.51
C ARG A 693 -29.16 -32.49 3.06
N ALA A 694 -29.28 -33.66 2.43
CA ALA A 694 -29.74 -33.83 1.06
C ALA A 694 -31.25 -34.18 0.97
N GLY A 695 -31.82 -33.99 -0.22
CA GLY A 695 -33.23 -34.24 -0.56
C GLY A 695 -33.96 -32.93 -0.90
N SER A 696 -34.84 -32.85 -1.91
CA SER A 696 -35.30 -33.86 -2.89
C SER A 696 -35.87 -33.16 -4.14
N LEU A 697 -35.82 -33.80 -5.31
CA LEU A 697 -36.58 -33.35 -6.49
C LEU A 697 -38.05 -33.77 -6.39
N SER A 698 -38.97 -32.83 -6.57
CA SER A 698 -40.27 -33.02 -7.25
C SER A 698 -41.00 -31.68 -7.49
N ASP A 699 -42.01 -31.72 -8.36
CA ASP A 699 -43.13 -30.77 -8.46
C ASP A 699 -42.94 -29.45 -9.24
N VAL A 700 -42.93 -29.58 -10.57
CA VAL A 700 -43.57 -28.62 -11.50
C VAL A 700 -44.49 -29.41 -12.44
N PRO A 701 -45.78 -29.04 -12.62
CA PRO A 701 -46.75 -29.85 -13.35
C PRO A 701 -46.72 -29.65 -14.87
N ALA A 702 -47.02 -30.72 -15.63
CA ALA A 702 -47.28 -30.67 -17.06
C ALA A 702 -48.78 -30.41 -17.35
N PRO A 703 -49.08 -29.65 -18.42
CA PRO A 703 -49.73 -30.25 -19.60
C PRO A 703 -49.09 -29.72 -20.91
N GLY A 704 -49.31 -30.29 -22.10
CA GLY A 704 -50.07 -31.46 -22.52
C GLY A 704 -49.74 -31.75 -23.99
N SER A 705 -50.12 -32.93 -24.51
CA SER A 705 -49.82 -33.36 -25.88
C SER A 705 -50.75 -32.74 -26.91
N ASP A 706 -50.21 -32.28 -28.04
CA ASP A 706 -50.97 -32.07 -29.28
C ASP A 706 -50.09 -32.40 -30.51
N ASP A 707 -50.65 -33.12 -31.49
CA ASP A 707 -49.95 -33.64 -32.66
C ASP A 707 -49.97 -32.64 -33.84
N GLY A 708 -48.80 -32.36 -34.46
CA GLY A 708 -48.72 -31.48 -35.63
C GLY A 708 -47.36 -31.54 -36.35
N PRO A 709 -47.30 -31.51 -37.70
CA PRO A 709 -46.17 -32.11 -38.42
C PRO A 709 -45.00 -31.18 -38.78
N ARG A 710 -43.78 -31.74 -38.67
CA ARG A 710 -42.59 -31.55 -39.53
C ARG A 710 -42.44 -30.19 -40.24
N GLY A 711 -41.72 -29.26 -39.60
CA GLY A 711 -41.06 -28.13 -40.26
C GLY A 711 -39.60 -28.01 -39.77
N GLY A 712 -38.63 -28.47 -40.56
CA GLY A 712 -37.23 -28.43 -40.18
C GLY A 712 -36.56 -27.10 -40.56
N LEU A 713 -35.92 -26.44 -39.59
CA LEU A 713 -34.93 -25.38 -39.88
C LEU A 713 -33.65 -26.03 -40.44
N PRO A 714 -33.21 -25.68 -41.66
CA PRO A 714 -31.93 -26.15 -42.20
C PRO A 714 -30.76 -25.38 -41.58
N GLY A 715 -29.66 -26.07 -41.26
CA GLY A 715 -28.37 -25.42 -40.96
C GLY A 715 -27.79 -25.61 -39.56
N VAL A 716 -28.49 -26.25 -38.62
CA VAL A 716 -27.93 -26.56 -37.28
C VAL A 716 -27.25 -27.92 -37.29
N SER A 717 -25.96 -27.96 -36.96
CA SER A 717 -25.17 -29.19 -36.89
C SER A 717 -25.55 -30.06 -35.68
N GLY A 718 -25.18 -31.35 -35.69
CA GLY A 718 -25.41 -32.25 -34.55
C GLY A 718 -24.70 -31.78 -33.27
N GLU A 719 -23.50 -31.21 -33.41
CA GLU A 719 -22.72 -30.66 -32.29
C GLU A 719 -23.40 -29.44 -31.63
N GLU A 720 -24.01 -28.54 -32.42
CA GLU A 720 -24.72 -27.37 -31.87
C GLU A 720 -25.97 -27.76 -31.07
N ARG A 721 -26.71 -28.80 -31.49
CA ARG A 721 -27.85 -29.31 -30.73
C ARG A 721 -27.43 -29.88 -29.36
N GLN A 722 -26.27 -30.50 -29.30
CA GLN A 722 -25.72 -31.03 -28.05
C GLN A 722 -25.19 -29.89 -27.16
N ALA A 723 -24.40 -28.95 -27.72
CA ALA A 723 -23.89 -27.79 -26.99
C ALA A 723 -24.98 -26.84 -26.46
N LEU A 724 -26.12 -26.71 -27.15
CA LEU A 724 -27.27 -25.95 -26.66
C LEU A 724 -27.94 -26.59 -25.43
N SER A 725 -27.80 -27.91 -25.24
CA SER A 725 -28.29 -28.60 -24.03
C SER A 725 -27.34 -28.47 -22.83
N GLU A 726 -26.07 -28.12 -23.08
CA GLU A 726 -25.03 -27.90 -22.07
C GLU A 726 -24.93 -26.43 -21.59
N GLY A 727 -25.76 -25.54 -22.15
CA GLY A 727 -25.91 -24.14 -21.72
C GLY A 727 -25.20 -23.10 -22.60
N PRO A 728 -25.46 -21.80 -22.36
CA PRO A 728 -25.08 -20.73 -23.29
C PRO A 728 -23.56 -20.57 -23.49
N HIS A 729 -22.74 -20.88 -22.48
CA HIS A 729 -21.27 -20.85 -22.62
C HIS A 729 -20.73 -21.98 -23.51
N ALA A 730 -21.32 -23.18 -23.46
CA ALA A 730 -20.92 -24.29 -24.32
C ALA A 730 -21.25 -24.00 -25.79
N ALA A 731 -22.45 -23.45 -26.06
CA ALA A 731 -22.87 -23.00 -27.38
C ALA A 731 -21.94 -21.90 -27.94
N LEU A 732 -21.51 -20.93 -27.12
CA LEU A 732 -20.56 -19.89 -27.53
C LEU A 732 -19.18 -20.49 -27.89
N HIS A 733 -18.66 -21.42 -27.09
CA HIS A 733 -17.40 -22.11 -27.39
C HIS A 733 -17.45 -22.96 -28.66
N ALA A 734 -18.57 -23.66 -28.92
CA ALA A 734 -18.78 -24.40 -30.16
C ALA A 734 -18.77 -23.46 -31.38
N LYS A 735 -19.47 -22.33 -31.30
CA LYS A 735 -19.54 -21.32 -32.36
C LYS A 735 -18.17 -20.68 -32.65
N LEU A 736 -17.39 -20.37 -31.63
CA LEU A 736 -16.02 -19.85 -31.78
C LEU A 736 -15.06 -20.88 -32.41
N ARG A 737 -15.17 -22.16 -32.03
CA ARG A 737 -14.38 -23.25 -32.66
C ARG A 737 -14.73 -23.43 -34.14
N ARG A 738 -16.00 -23.26 -34.51
CA ARG A 738 -16.45 -23.33 -35.91
C ARG A 738 -15.88 -22.18 -36.74
N LEU A 739 -16.02 -20.94 -36.27
CA LEU A 739 -15.45 -19.76 -36.95
C LEU A 739 -13.92 -19.88 -37.14
N ARG A 740 -13.21 -20.44 -36.16
CA ARG A 740 -11.76 -20.71 -36.25
C ARG A 740 -11.40 -21.78 -37.30
N ARG A 741 -12.28 -22.77 -37.55
CA ARG A 741 -12.11 -23.75 -38.65
C ARG A 741 -12.42 -23.13 -40.01
N GLU A 742 -13.47 -22.32 -40.10
CA GLU A 742 -13.87 -21.64 -41.34
C GLU A 742 -12.77 -20.64 -41.79
N SER A 743 -12.24 -19.81 -40.88
CA SER A 743 -11.11 -18.90 -41.21
C SER A 743 -9.79 -19.61 -41.59
N ALA A 744 -9.62 -20.88 -41.19
CA ALA A 744 -8.46 -21.69 -41.54
C ALA A 744 -8.58 -22.34 -42.93
N GLN A 745 -9.76 -22.29 -43.57
CA GLN A 745 -9.95 -22.76 -44.95
C GLN A 745 -9.77 -21.65 -45.99
N ASP A 746 -10.03 -20.39 -45.63
CA ASP A 746 -9.85 -19.21 -46.51
C ASP A 746 -8.38 -18.73 -46.61
N SER A 747 -7.41 -19.46 -46.03
CA SER A 747 -5.99 -19.09 -45.96
C SER A 747 -5.04 -20.01 -46.76
N LEU A 748 -5.55 -20.67 -47.80
CA LEU A 748 -4.74 -21.35 -48.83
C LEU A 748 -4.61 -20.47 -50.08
N PRO A 749 -3.38 -20.18 -50.57
CA PRO A 749 -3.19 -19.24 -51.67
C PRO A 749 -3.51 -19.85 -53.04
N SER A 750 -4.06 -19.00 -53.91
CA SER A 750 -4.06 -19.15 -55.38
C SER A 750 -3.11 -18.13 -56.00
#